data_AF-A0A6C0BE51-F1
#
_entry.id   AF-A0A6C0BE51-F1
#
_cell.length_a   1.000
_cell.length_b   1.000
_cell.length_c   1.000
_cell.angle_alpha   90.00
_cell.angle_beta   90.00
_cell.angle_gamma   90.00
#
_symmetry.space_group_name_H-M   'P 1'
#
loop_
_entity.id
_entity.type
_entity.pdbx_description
1 polymer ?
#
loop_
_entity_poly.entity_id
_entity_poly.type
_entity_poly.pdbx_seq_one_letter_code
_entity_poly.pdbx_strand_id
1 'polypeptide(L)'
;MLVIQYNDTVFPVGLGDRIVSMISIKTICNILNRPFKINWIKENVKKYIDYSKYDYELYSNKSDDIEIIVSHEQKKLKSYLSEEQNIFPHTETHFYINQEISQYLFMNNLYKNNNYYKSIYNEYNNLFNDILKPTNYLLDNINKHIYKKKNIIGLQYRCGDKYMLTNGGEQHDTNYVEYINSSLQKIKNICDNKYENYNIFITSDYSDIYKETVNVFDKENVIYVDDIIQHIDRKSVDDDISKVFIDMYILSQKTTELYISICSNYGRVAALSSPHNNIYDVINLQKIDKKNLLSKEENYYSLNKKYNETREHIIEINNDDIQFYYGIDNSNSHNVTKYMMCYLKKNEIIDTKKSIHDIIPDMYPCMYKKLFIFNNHNLIHTINEEHTYLKENLLLKNNKIYIEKSIDNLTIYHNAGFFSCCSVKLMNIIQYYNKYGKIPDIVDSQYQFNWYKKDLSHDITFEYFENYNKNDIVFYKDGVDYLEGYQFSEYSKLDYENICPFIDKYFSVSHNINYIIDTMENKYNLNYENICVLFYRGNDKNRETHICSYIEYVIYAKNIMDKNPNIQFLIQSDETEFIEIMGKLFPNSFYFKDEIRHMKKCDDTVDIVMRETNNLYSKYYLAITLIMSKCKYIVCGSGNCSIWIMLYRGNCKNIYQNFNNKWYIT
;
A
#
# COMPACT_ATOMS: atom_id res chain seq x y z
N MET A 1 -19.92 -20.79 -22.99
CA MET A 1 -18.48 -20.63 -23.22
C MET A 1 -18.16 -19.15 -23.17
N LEU A 2 -16.97 -18.77 -22.68
CA LEU A 2 -16.51 -17.39 -22.70
C LEU A 2 -15.33 -17.28 -23.66
N VAL A 3 -15.40 -16.31 -24.57
CA VAL A 3 -14.43 -16.12 -25.65
C VAL A 3 -13.81 -14.73 -25.53
N ILE A 4 -12.49 -14.63 -25.38
CA ILE A 4 -11.78 -13.35 -25.43
C ILE A 4 -11.38 -13.02 -26.88
N GLN A 5 -11.63 -11.79 -27.32
CA GLN A 5 -11.53 -11.35 -28.72
C GLN A 5 -10.36 -10.39 -28.94
N TYR A 6 -9.47 -10.74 -29.87
CA TYR A 6 -8.38 -9.91 -30.40
C TYR A 6 -8.42 -9.92 -31.93
N ASN A 7 -9.29 -9.08 -32.48
CA ASN A 7 -9.50 -8.89 -33.92
C ASN A 7 -9.40 -7.39 -34.28
N ASP A 8 -9.50 -7.06 -35.56
CA ASP A 8 -9.34 -5.68 -36.05
C ASP A 8 -10.37 -4.67 -35.52
N THR A 9 -11.47 -5.15 -34.94
CA THR A 9 -12.53 -4.29 -34.38
C THR A 9 -12.29 -3.89 -32.93
N VAL A 10 -11.25 -4.44 -32.28
CA VAL A 10 -10.90 -4.16 -30.89
C VAL A 10 -10.05 -2.89 -30.78
N PHE A 11 -10.26 -2.13 -29.70
CA PHE A 11 -9.40 -0.99 -29.35
C PHE A 11 -7.92 -1.38 -29.31
N PRO A 12 -7.01 -0.50 -29.76
CA PRO A 12 -5.58 -0.75 -29.70
C PRO A 12 -5.13 -0.93 -28.24
N VAL A 13 -4.66 -2.14 -27.89
CA VAL A 13 -4.23 -2.52 -26.54
C VAL A 13 -2.96 -3.38 -26.55
N GLY A 14 -2.01 -3.02 -25.70
CA GLY A 14 -0.70 -3.67 -25.63
C GLY A 14 -0.77 -5.10 -25.09
N LEU A 15 0.32 -5.86 -25.26
CA LEU A 15 0.36 -7.29 -24.87
C LEU A 15 0.03 -7.50 -23.38
N GLY A 16 0.55 -6.65 -22.50
CA GLY A 16 0.29 -6.75 -21.06
C GLY A 16 -1.20 -6.68 -20.72
N ASP A 17 -1.94 -5.76 -21.36
CA ASP A 17 -3.39 -5.59 -21.15
C ASP A 17 -4.18 -6.80 -21.65
N ARG A 18 -3.80 -7.35 -22.81
CA ARG A 18 -4.40 -8.57 -23.37
C ARG A 18 -4.20 -9.78 -22.45
N ILE A 19 -3.01 -9.94 -21.88
CA ILE A 19 -2.75 -11.07 -20.99
C ILE A 19 -3.55 -10.94 -19.70
N VAL A 20 -3.65 -9.74 -19.15
CA VAL A 20 -4.45 -9.45 -17.96
C VAL A 20 -5.92 -9.83 -18.18
N SER A 21 -6.52 -9.45 -19.31
CA SER A 21 -7.90 -9.83 -19.61
C SER A 21 -8.05 -11.32 -19.91
N MET A 22 -7.10 -11.97 -20.60
CA MET A 22 -7.11 -13.43 -20.80
C MET A 22 -7.13 -14.19 -19.47
N ILE A 23 -6.24 -13.82 -18.55
CA ILE A 23 -6.15 -14.42 -17.22
C ILE A 23 -7.44 -14.18 -16.45
N SER A 24 -7.99 -12.97 -16.52
CA SER A 24 -9.26 -12.62 -15.90
C SER A 24 -10.43 -13.48 -16.41
N ILE A 25 -10.62 -13.57 -17.73
CA ILE A 25 -11.71 -14.37 -18.32
C ILE A 25 -11.52 -15.86 -18.04
N LYS A 26 -10.29 -16.37 -18.10
CA LYS A 26 -10.02 -17.77 -17.76
C LYS A 26 -10.31 -18.06 -16.29
N THR A 27 -9.97 -17.15 -15.39
CA THR A 27 -10.31 -17.26 -13.97
C THR A 27 -11.83 -17.35 -13.79
N ILE A 28 -12.60 -16.48 -14.46
CA ILE A 28 -14.06 -16.51 -14.46
C ILE A 28 -14.59 -17.86 -15.01
N CYS A 29 -14.06 -18.34 -16.13
CA CYS A 29 -14.42 -19.64 -16.71
C CYS A 29 -14.26 -20.78 -15.72
N ASN A 30 -13.14 -20.82 -15.01
CA ASN A 30 -12.86 -21.87 -14.03
C ASN A 30 -13.86 -21.85 -12.87
N ILE A 31 -14.23 -20.65 -12.38
CA ILE A 31 -15.22 -20.49 -11.32
C ILE A 31 -16.64 -20.87 -11.78
N LEU A 32 -17.00 -20.50 -13.00
CA LEU A 32 -18.33 -20.78 -13.57
C LEU A 32 -18.41 -22.18 -14.22
N ASN A 33 -17.32 -22.96 -14.20
CA ASN A 33 -17.18 -24.21 -14.93
C ASN A 33 -17.59 -24.11 -16.42
N ARG A 34 -17.16 -23.04 -17.09
CA ARG A 34 -17.44 -22.79 -18.51
C ARG A 34 -16.18 -22.96 -19.35
N PRO A 35 -16.29 -23.40 -20.62
CA PRO A 35 -15.14 -23.43 -21.52
C PRO A 35 -14.57 -22.03 -21.75
N PHE A 36 -13.24 -21.91 -21.68
CA PHE A 36 -12.48 -20.72 -22.06
C PHE A 36 -11.95 -20.86 -23.48
N LYS A 37 -12.11 -19.81 -24.29
CA LYS A 37 -11.56 -19.75 -25.65
C LYS A 37 -10.95 -18.38 -25.95
N ILE A 38 -10.00 -18.37 -26.89
CA ILE A 38 -9.27 -17.21 -27.38
C ILE A 38 -9.51 -17.12 -28.88
N ASN A 39 -9.98 -15.98 -29.34
CA ASN A 39 -10.04 -15.64 -30.75
C ASN A 39 -9.00 -14.55 -31.04
N TRP A 40 -7.79 -14.94 -31.43
CA TRP A 40 -6.68 -14.02 -31.68
C TRP A 40 -6.27 -14.03 -33.15
N ILE A 41 -6.92 -13.16 -33.92
CA ILE A 41 -6.79 -13.11 -35.39
C ILE A 41 -6.15 -11.82 -35.90
N LYS A 42 -6.02 -10.79 -35.06
CA LYS A 42 -5.42 -9.50 -35.46
C LYS A 42 -3.96 -9.65 -35.87
N GLU A 43 -3.16 -10.39 -35.09
CA GLU A 43 -1.75 -10.65 -35.38
C GLU A 43 -1.47 -12.16 -35.45
N ASN A 44 -0.50 -12.57 -36.28
CA ASN A 44 -0.09 -13.98 -36.41
C ASN A 44 0.78 -14.44 -35.23
N VAL A 45 0.16 -14.55 -34.06
CA VAL A 45 0.87 -14.92 -32.82
C VAL A 45 1.12 -16.42 -32.68
N LYS A 46 0.43 -17.27 -33.45
CA LYS A 46 0.55 -18.75 -33.41
C LYS A 46 1.96 -19.24 -33.76
N LYS A 47 2.75 -18.42 -34.47
CA LYS A 47 4.17 -18.66 -34.73
C LYS A 47 5.01 -18.68 -33.45
N TYR A 48 4.65 -17.88 -32.45
CA TYR A 48 5.44 -17.66 -31.22
C TYR A 48 4.88 -18.38 -30.00
N ILE A 49 3.55 -18.48 -29.91
CA ILE A 49 2.84 -19.06 -28.78
C ILE A 49 1.84 -20.13 -29.24
N ASP A 50 1.79 -21.24 -28.51
CA ASP A 50 0.83 -22.32 -28.68
C ASP A 50 -0.29 -22.18 -27.65
N TYR A 51 -1.46 -21.75 -28.13
CA TYR A 51 -2.72 -21.72 -27.38
C TYR A 51 -3.78 -22.61 -28.05
N SER A 52 -3.38 -23.59 -28.86
CA SER A 52 -4.26 -24.43 -29.68
C SER A 52 -5.43 -25.06 -28.89
N LYS A 53 -5.17 -25.45 -27.64
CA LYS A 53 -6.18 -25.92 -26.66
C LYS A 53 -7.39 -24.96 -26.52
N TYR A 54 -7.11 -23.67 -26.56
CA TYR A 54 -8.06 -22.58 -26.35
C TYR A 54 -8.46 -21.87 -27.64
N ASP A 55 -7.94 -22.28 -28.79
CA ASP A 55 -8.23 -21.63 -30.07
C ASP A 55 -9.72 -21.74 -30.41
N TYR A 56 -10.38 -20.59 -30.58
CA TYR A 56 -11.78 -20.49 -30.96
C TYR A 56 -12.00 -20.84 -32.44
N GLU A 57 -11.01 -20.61 -33.32
CA GLU A 57 -11.12 -20.95 -34.73
C GLU A 57 -11.20 -22.46 -34.95
N LEU A 58 -10.53 -23.23 -34.10
CA LEU A 58 -10.56 -24.70 -34.11
C LEU A 58 -11.81 -25.29 -33.44
N TYR A 59 -12.68 -24.47 -32.85
CA TYR A 59 -13.88 -24.93 -32.18
C TYR A 59 -15.03 -25.13 -33.19
N SER A 60 -15.50 -26.38 -33.30
CA SER A 60 -16.52 -26.77 -34.30
C SER A 60 -17.96 -26.40 -33.94
N ASN A 61 -18.27 -26.26 -32.64
CA ASN A 61 -19.64 -26.19 -32.14
C ASN A 61 -20.05 -24.75 -31.76
N LYS A 62 -19.93 -23.82 -32.71
CA LYS A 62 -20.29 -22.41 -32.50
C LYS A 62 -21.81 -22.25 -32.36
N SER A 63 -22.24 -21.41 -31.44
CA SER A 63 -23.65 -21.10 -31.18
C SER A 63 -24.08 -19.82 -31.87
N ASP A 64 -25.36 -19.73 -32.25
CA ASP A 64 -25.98 -18.49 -32.72
C ASP A 64 -26.44 -17.58 -31.55
N ASP A 65 -26.48 -18.12 -30.33
CA ASP A 65 -26.84 -17.40 -29.10
C ASP A 65 -25.59 -16.79 -28.46
N ILE A 66 -25.25 -15.57 -28.92
CA ILE A 66 -24.03 -14.84 -28.57
C ILE A 66 -24.36 -13.50 -27.88
N GLU A 67 -23.73 -13.28 -26.73
CA GLU A 67 -23.64 -11.98 -26.07
C GLU A 67 -22.28 -11.33 -26.35
N ILE A 68 -22.27 -10.01 -26.56
CA ILE A 68 -21.03 -9.23 -26.76
C ILE A 68 -20.85 -8.25 -25.61
N ILE A 69 -19.65 -8.26 -25.01
CA ILE A 69 -19.27 -7.37 -23.91
C ILE A 69 -18.04 -6.57 -24.30
N VAL A 70 -18.15 -5.23 -24.26
CA VAL A 70 -17.11 -4.29 -24.68
C VAL A 70 -16.56 -3.44 -23.54
N SER A 71 -15.30 -3.01 -23.66
CA SER A 71 -14.53 -2.33 -22.62
C SER A 71 -15.08 -0.99 -22.10
N HIS A 72 -16.01 -0.33 -22.81
CA HIS A 72 -16.58 0.95 -22.37
C HIS A 72 -17.72 0.83 -21.36
N GLU A 73 -18.30 -0.36 -21.17
CA GLU A 73 -19.40 -0.59 -20.21
C GLU A 73 -18.88 -0.99 -18.81
N GLN A 74 -17.75 -0.43 -18.37
CA GLN A 74 -17.02 -0.92 -17.20
C GLN A 74 -17.87 -0.95 -15.93
N LYS A 75 -18.56 0.15 -15.60
CA LYS A 75 -19.38 0.22 -14.39
C LYS A 75 -20.50 -0.82 -14.41
N LYS A 76 -21.15 -0.99 -15.57
CA LYS A 76 -22.22 -1.97 -15.76
C LYS A 76 -21.71 -3.40 -15.65
N LEU A 77 -20.57 -3.71 -16.27
CA LEU A 77 -19.95 -5.04 -16.17
C LEU A 77 -19.48 -5.37 -14.74
N LYS A 78 -18.93 -4.39 -14.03
CA LYS A 78 -18.53 -4.51 -12.63
C LYS A 78 -19.74 -4.87 -11.76
N SER A 79 -20.82 -4.07 -11.82
CA SER A 79 -22.07 -4.34 -11.10
C SER A 79 -22.71 -5.67 -11.50
N TYR A 80 -22.75 -5.96 -12.80
CA TYR A 80 -23.26 -7.22 -13.35
C TYR A 80 -22.57 -8.42 -12.71
N LEU A 81 -21.23 -8.43 -12.70
CA LEU A 81 -20.47 -9.52 -12.09
C LEU A 81 -20.68 -9.64 -10.59
N SER A 82 -20.83 -8.52 -9.87
CA SER A 82 -20.96 -8.52 -8.40
C SER A 82 -22.37 -8.78 -7.88
N GLU A 83 -23.42 -8.50 -8.66
CA GLU A 83 -24.80 -8.46 -8.15
C GLU A 83 -25.71 -9.51 -8.80
N GLU A 84 -25.49 -9.86 -10.07
CA GLU A 84 -26.42 -10.73 -10.79
C GLU A 84 -26.33 -12.18 -10.36
N GLN A 85 -27.49 -12.84 -10.32
CA GLN A 85 -27.59 -14.26 -10.00
C GLN A 85 -27.33 -15.15 -11.23
N ASN A 86 -27.74 -14.69 -12.42
CA ASN A 86 -27.62 -15.43 -13.66
C ASN A 86 -26.49 -14.84 -14.53
N ILE A 87 -25.27 -15.28 -14.26
CA ILE A 87 -24.07 -14.74 -14.88
C ILE A 87 -23.79 -15.43 -16.22
N PHE A 88 -23.75 -14.62 -17.28
CA PHE A 88 -23.56 -14.98 -18.68
C PHE A 88 -24.56 -16.04 -19.17
N PRO A 89 -25.86 -15.72 -19.23
CA PRO A 89 -26.92 -16.68 -19.54
C PRO A 89 -26.84 -17.24 -20.96
N HIS A 90 -26.23 -16.50 -21.87
CA HIS A 90 -26.06 -16.89 -23.27
C HIS A 90 -25.09 -18.07 -23.41
N THR A 91 -25.33 -18.88 -24.43
CA THR A 91 -24.49 -20.03 -24.77
C THR A 91 -23.03 -19.61 -24.98
N GLU A 92 -22.82 -18.46 -25.61
CA GLU A 92 -21.53 -17.82 -25.78
C GLU A 92 -21.53 -16.36 -25.34
N THR A 93 -20.43 -15.94 -24.71
CA THR A 93 -20.20 -14.54 -24.39
C THR A 93 -18.81 -14.14 -24.90
N HIS A 94 -18.77 -13.11 -25.74
CA HIS A 94 -17.58 -12.62 -26.43
C HIS A 94 -17.11 -11.31 -25.79
N PHE A 95 -15.87 -11.30 -25.32
CA PHE A 95 -15.28 -10.20 -24.55
C PHE A 95 -14.28 -9.41 -25.37
N TYR A 96 -14.48 -8.09 -25.44
CA TYR A 96 -13.62 -7.09 -26.05
C TYR A 96 -13.09 -6.16 -24.94
N ILE A 97 -12.31 -6.72 -24.02
CA ILE A 97 -11.85 -6.04 -22.81
C ILE A 97 -10.32 -6.15 -22.65
N ASN A 98 -9.76 -5.24 -21.86
CA ASN A 98 -8.32 -5.09 -21.65
C ASN A 98 -7.96 -4.93 -20.16
N GLN A 99 -8.81 -5.47 -19.28
CA GLN A 99 -8.76 -5.24 -17.84
C GLN A 99 -8.98 -6.53 -17.04
N GLU A 100 -8.55 -6.47 -15.79
CA GLU A 100 -8.79 -7.49 -14.78
C GLU A 100 -10.19 -7.27 -14.18
N ILE A 101 -11.15 -8.13 -14.53
CA ILE A 101 -12.54 -8.03 -14.08
C ILE A 101 -12.98 -9.21 -13.20
N SER A 102 -12.18 -10.27 -13.13
CA SER A 102 -12.49 -11.48 -12.38
C SER A 102 -12.73 -11.19 -10.90
N GLN A 103 -12.03 -10.24 -10.30
CA GLN A 103 -12.24 -9.79 -8.92
C GLN A 103 -13.70 -9.48 -8.57
N TYR A 104 -14.46 -8.89 -9.51
CA TYR A 104 -15.85 -8.51 -9.28
C TYR A 104 -16.78 -9.72 -9.16
N LEU A 105 -16.45 -10.83 -9.83
CA LEU A 105 -17.17 -12.10 -9.64
C LEU A 105 -17.01 -12.62 -8.21
N PHE A 106 -15.84 -12.43 -7.58
CA PHE A 106 -15.60 -12.85 -6.20
C PHE A 106 -16.28 -11.94 -5.17
N MET A 107 -16.78 -10.76 -5.59
CA MET A 107 -17.65 -9.93 -4.76
C MET A 107 -19.10 -10.45 -4.76
N ASN A 108 -19.46 -11.28 -5.74
CA ASN A 108 -20.79 -11.85 -5.85
C ASN A 108 -21.07 -12.85 -4.71
N ASN A 109 -22.26 -12.76 -4.12
CA ASN A 109 -22.67 -13.63 -3.02
C ASN A 109 -22.61 -15.13 -3.35
N LEU A 110 -22.75 -15.51 -4.62
CA LEU A 110 -22.67 -16.90 -5.09
C LEU A 110 -21.22 -17.43 -5.08
N TYR A 111 -20.23 -16.56 -5.31
CA TYR A 111 -18.84 -16.97 -5.53
C TYR A 111 -17.87 -16.44 -4.48
N LYS A 112 -18.34 -15.62 -3.53
CA LYS A 112 -17.53 -15.04 -2.46
C LYS A 112 -16.76 -16.05 -1.62
N ASN A 113 -17.17 -17.31 -1.55
CA ASN A 113 -16.45 -18.35 -0.78
C ASN A 113 -15.19 -18.89 -1.51
N ASN A 114 -14.92 -18.43 -2.73
CA ASN A 114 -13.69 -18.77 -3.45
C ASN A 114 -12.56 -17.81 -3.09
N ASN A 115 -11.31 -18.30 -3.13
CA ASN A 115 -10.13 -17.48 -2.88
C ASN A 115 -9.64 -16.81 -4.16
N TYR A 116 -9.92 -15.51 -4.33
CA TYR A 116 -9.55 -14.75 -5.52
C TYR A 116 -8.06 -14.83 -5.82
N TYR A 117 -7.23 -14.52 -4.82
CA TYR A 117 -5.78 -14.50 -4.97
C TYR A 117 -5.25 -15.84 -5.46
N LYS A 118 -5.66 -16.93 -4.82
CA LYS A 118 -5.23 -18.28 -5.19
C LYS A 118 -5.66 -18.61 -6.62
N SER A 119 -6.90 -18.31 -6.99
CA SER A 119 -7.42 -18.59 -8.33
C SER A 119 -6.67 -17.82 -9.41
N ILE A 120 -6.56 -16.50 -9.28
CA ILE A 120 -5.90 -15.69 -10.31
C ILE A 120 -4.38 -15.93 -10.36
N TYR A 121 -3.74 -16.11 -9.20
CA TYR A 121 -2.31 -16.40 -9.12
C TYR A 121 -1.98 -17.75 -9.75
N ASN A 122 -2.84 -18.76 -9.60
CA ASN A 122 -2.68 -20.05 -10.29
C ASN A 122 -2.69 -19.88 -11.81
N GLU A 123 -3.55 -19.01 -12.35
CA GLU A 123 -3.57 -18.74 -13.78
C GLU A 123 -2.27 -18.05 -14.26
N TYR A 124 -1.76 -17.09 -13.48
CA TYR A 124 -0.47 -16.45 -13.79
C TYR A 124 0.71 -17.42 -13.72
N ASN A 125 0.79 -18.28 -12.71
CA ASN A 125 1.86 -19.29 -12.59
C ASN A 125 1.86 -20.29 -13.75
N ASN A 126 0.69 -20.60 -14.30
CA ASN A 126 0.55 -21.53 -15.42
C ASN A 126 0.57 -20.85 -16.79
N LEU A 127 0.72 -19.51 -16.84
CA LEU A 127 0.60 -18.71 -18.06
C LEU A 127 1.43 -19.29 -19.21
N PHE A 128 2.73 -19.54 -18.98
CA PHE A 128 3.67 -20.04 -20.01
C PHE A 128 3.68 -21.55 -20.18
N ASN A 129 2.90 -22.30 -19.40
CA ASN A 129 2.73 -23.74 -19.56
C ASN A 129 1.41 -24.09 -20.26
N ASP A 130 0.46 -23.15 -20.33
CA ASP A 130 -0.90 -23.44 -20.74
C ASP A 130 -1.47 -22.44 -21.78
N ILE A 131 -1.39 -21.13 -21.54
CA ILE A 131 -2.00 -20.12 -22.46
C ILE A 131 -0.97 -19.59 -23.45
N LEU A 132 0.20 -19.17 -22.96
CA LEU A 132 1.28 -18.59 -23.77
C LEU A 132 2.44 -19.57 -23.87
N LYS A 133 2.14 -20.84 -24.11
CA LYS A 133 3.17 -21.87 -24.19
C LYS A 133 4.12 -21.53 -25.35
N PRO A 134 5.42 -21.33 -25.12
CA PRO A 134 6.32 -20.90 -26.19
C PRO A 134 6.48 -22.02 -27.22
N THR A 135 6.48 -21.67 -28.50
CA THR A 135 6.83 -22.60 -29.57
C THR A 135 8.34 -22.88 -29.59
N ASN A 136 8.77 -23.94 -30.27
CA ASN A 136 10.21 -24.18 -30.49
C ASN A 136 10.89 -23.00 -31.18
N TYR A 137 10.20 -22.37 -32.14
CA TYR A 137 10.70 -21.17 -32.81
C TYR A 137 11.00 -20.04 -31.82
N LEU A 138 10.08 -19.75 -30.90
CA LEU A 138 10.29 -18.71 -29.88
C LEU A 138 11.41 -19.10 -28.91
N LEU A 139 11.44 -20.36 -28.44
CA LEU A 139 12.49 -20.87 -27.55
C LEU A 139 13.88 -20.80 -28.19
N ASP A 140 14.01 -21.15 -29.47
CA ASP A 140 15.26 -21.06 -30.21
C ASP A 140 15.75 -19.62 -30.31
N ASN A 141 14.85 -18.67 -30.55
CA ASN A 141 15.18 -17.24 -30.55
C ASN A 141 15.61 -16.75 -29.16
N ILE A 142 14.86 -17.09 -28.10
CA ILE A 142 15.24 -16.76 -26.71
C ILE A 142 16.65 -17.29 -26.40
N ASN A 143 16.92 -18.55 -26.76
CA ASN A 143 18.19 -19.19 -26.47
C ASN A 143 19.37 -18.47 -27.15
N LYS A 144 19.20 -17.85 -28.33
CA LYS A 144 20.27 -17.06 -28.96
C LYS A 144 20.77 -15.92 -28.06
N HIS A 145 19.89 -15.31 -27.27
CA HIS A 145 20.24 -14.18 -26.40
C HIS A 145 20.77 -14.59 -25.03
N ILE A 146 20.27 -15.71 -24.47
CA ILE A 146 20.57 -16.11 -23.08
C ILE A 146 21.46 -17.35 -22.96
N TYR A 147 21.94 -17.91 -24.07
CA TYR A 147 22.76 -19.13 -24.04
C TYR A 147 23.98 -18.97 -23.13
N LYS A 148 24.15 -19.92 -22.21
CA LYS A 148 25.21 -19.95 -21.17
C LYS A 148 25.19 -18.76 -20.19
N LYS A 149 24.23 -17.84 -20.28
CA LYS A 149 24.06 -16.76 -19.30
C LYS A 149 23.40 -17.33 -18.04
N LYS A 150 23.91 -16.94 -16.87
CA LYS A 150 23.39 -17.31 -15.54
C LYS A 150 23.12 -16.05 -14.74
N ASN A 151 22.36 -16.17 -13.65
CA ASN A 151 22.02 -15.06 -12.75
C ASN A 151 21.53 -13.83 -13.53
N ILE A 152 20.48 -14.04 -14.33
CA ILE A 152 19.90 -12.97 -15.15
C ILE A 152 19.04 -12.11 -14.22
N ILE A 153 19.35 -10.82 -14.17
CA ILE A 153 18.58 -9.78 -13.47
C ILE A 153 17.77 -9.06 -14.53
N GLY A 154 16.44 -9.14 -14.43
CA GLY A 154 15.53 -8.54 -15.40
C GLY A 154 15.18 -7.11 -15.01
N LEU A 155 15.28 -6.19 -15.96
CA LEU A 155 14.93 -4.78 -15.81
C LEU A 155 13.86 -4.43 -16.85
N GLN A 156 12.73 -3.91 -16.39
CA GLN A 156 11.65 -3.44 -17.25
C GLN A 156 11.33 -1.99 -16.91
N TYR A 157 11.56 -1.08 -17.85
CA TYR A 157 11.14 0.32 -17.76
C TYR A 157 9.93 0.58 -18.66
N ARG A 158 8.94 1.30 -18.14
CA ARG A 158 7.82 1.88 -18.90
C ARG A 158 8.01 3.39 -18.81
N CYS A 159 8.50 3.99 -19.88
CA CYS A 159 8.82 5.41 -20.01
C CYS A 159 7.65 6.20 -20.62
N GLY A 160 6.83 5.56 -21.46
CA GLY A 160 5.69 6.17 -22.13
C GLY A 160 5.76 6.04 -23.65
N ASP A 161 4.61 6.15 -24.31
CA ASP A 161 4.49 5.89 -25.75
C ASP A 161 5.22 6.93 -26.60
N LYS A 162 5.44 8.14 -26.07
CA LYS A 162 6.18 9.21 -26.76
C LYS A 162 7.65 8.86 -27.04
N TYR A 163 8.20 7.89 -26.31
CA TYR A 163 9.60 7.48 -26.43
C TYR A 163 9.80 6.32 -27.42
N MET A 164 8.71 5.76 -27.96
CA MET A 164 8.78 4.71 -28.96
C MET A 164 9.01 5.30 -30.34
N LEU A 165 10.00 4.77 -31.06
CA LEU A 165 10.32 5.20 -32.42
C LEU A 165 9.13 5.05 -33.39
N THR A 166 8.26 4.08 -33.15
CA THR A 166 7.10 3.79 -34.00
C THR A 166 5.90 4.71 -33.78
N ASN A 167 5.98 5.61 -32.80
CA ASN A 167 4.81 6.31 -32.25
C ASN A 167 4.96 7.85 -32.32
N GLY A 168 5.35 8.36 -33.49
CA GLY A 168 5.48 9.80 -33.69
C GLY A 168 4.18 10.56 -33.35
N GLY A 169 4.28 11.54 -32.44
CA GLY A 169 3.17 12.41 -32.05
C GLY A 169 2.42 12.01 -30.77
N GLU A 170 2.74 10.87 -30.17
CA GLU A 170 2.20 10.50 -28.83
C GLU A 170 2.73 11.44 -27.74
N GLN A 171 1.90 11.69 -26.72
CA GLN A 171 2.26 12.55 -25.58
C GLN A 171 2.39 11.78 -24.26
N HIS A 172 2.00 10.50 -24.23
CA HIS A 172 2.01 9.74 -22.99
C HIS A 172 3.44 9.54 -22.47
N ASP A 173 3.66 10.00 -21.25
CA ASP A 173 4.91 9.98 -20.51
C ASP A 173 4.65 9.53 -19.07
N THR A 174 5.60 8.81 -18.51
CA THR A 174 5.62 8.39 -17.09
C THR A 174 6.65 9.15 -16.26
N ASN A 175 7.47 9.98 -16.89
CA ASN A 175 8.65 10.67 -16.38
C ASN A 175 9.81 9.74 -15.95
N TYR A 176 9.76 8.45 -16.31
CA TYR A 176 10.77 7.48 -15.85
C TYR A 176 12.16 7.72 -16.46
N VAL A 177 12.24 8.35 -17.63
CA VAL A 177 13.51 8.59 -18.33
C VAL A 177 14.50 9.36 -17.46
N GLU A 178 14.03 10.33 -16.68
CA GLU A 178 14.88 11.14 -15.78
C GLU A 178 15.56 10.31 -14.68
N TYR A 179 14.98 9.16 -14.33
CA TYR A 179 15.44 8.33 -13.23
C TYR A 179 16.27 7.12 -13.66
N ILE A 180 16.29 6.78 -14.95
CA ILE A 180 16.96 5.58 -15.51
C ILE A 180 18.41 5.49 -15.05
N ASN A 181 19.20 6.55 -15.25
CA ASN A 181 20.63 6.49 -14.93
C ASN A 181 20.87 6.24 -13.42
N SER A 182 20.15 6.99 -12.57
CA SER A 182 20.26 6.85 -11.12
C SER A 182 19.82 5.48 -10.59
N SER A 183 18.76 4.91 -11.18
CA SER A 183 18.25 3.59 -10.80
C SER A 183 19.17 2.47 -11.28
N LEU A 184 19.66 2.53 -12.52
CA LEU A 184 20.67 1.60 -13.03
C LEU A 184 21.93 1.56 -12.15
N GLN A 185 22.46 2.72 -11.74
CA GLN A 185 23.64 2.78 -10.85
C GLN A 185 23.37 2.12 -9.49
N LYS A 186 22.23 2.40 -8.87
CA LYS A 186 21.86 1.78 -7.59
C LYS A 186 21.65 0.26 -7.72
N ILE A 187 21.00 -0.19 -8.80
CA ILE A 187 20.82 -1.61 -9.11
C ILE A 187 22.18 -2.29 -9.31
N LYS A 188 23.11 -1.64 -10.03
CA LYS A 188 24.47 -2.14 -10.19
C LYS A 188 25.14 -2.36 -8.83
N ASN A 189 25.09 -1.36 -7.94
CA ASN A 189 25.65 -1.49 -6.60
C ASN A 189 25.03 -2.65 -5.80
N ILE A 190 23.72 -2.87 -5.92
CA ILE A 190 23.06 -4.02 -5.28
C ILE A 190 23.58 -5.34 -5.87
N CYS A 191 23.62 -5.44 -7.20
CA CYS A 191 24.03 -6.65 -7.89
C CYS A 191 25.50 -7.00 -7.62
N ASP A 192 26.40 -6.01 -7.68
CA ASP A 192 27.84 -6.18 -7.38
C ASP A 192 28.08 -6.70 -5.96
N ASN A 193 27.27 -6.28 -4.99
CA ASN A 193 27.37 -6.74 -3.60
C ASN A 193 26.73 -8.12 -3.38
N LYS A 194 25.80 -8.54 -4.24
CA LYS A 194 24.98 -9.74 -4.05
C LYS A 194 25.44 -10.93 -4.89
N TYR A 195 26.01 -10.68 -6.07
CA TYR A 195 26.33 -11.70 -7.05
C TYR A 195 27.78 -11.57 -7.49
N GLU A 196 28.52 -12.68 -7.47
CA GLU A 196 29.89 -12.74 -7.99
C GLU A 196 29.91 -12.54 -9.52
N ASN A 197 28.92 -13.10 -10.22
CA ASN A 197 28.73 -12.94 -11.67
C ASN A 197 27.23 -12.86 -11.97
N TYR A 198 26.81 -11.89 -12.77
CA TYR A 198 25.42 -11.68 -13.18
C TYR A 198 25.31 -11.11 -14.58
N ASN A 199 24.13 -11.25 -15.20
CA ASN A 199 23.81 -10.64 -16.49
C ASN A 199 22.57 -9.75 -16.32
N ILE A 200 22.52 -8.64 -17.04
CA ILE A 200 21.38 -7.73 -17.04
C ILE A 200 20.56 -7.96 -18.29
N PHE A 201 19.31 -8.42 -18.15
CA PHE A 201 18.35 -8.37 -19.23
C PHE A 201 17.54 -7.07 -19.12
N ILE A 202 17.48 -6.28 -20.19
CA ILE A 202 16.80 -4.97 -20.19
C ILE A 202 15.77 -4.89 -21.31
N THR A 203 14.57 -4.41 -20.98
CA THR A 203 13.55 -4.01 -21.95
C THR A 203 12.85 -2.72 -21.54
N SER A 204 12.48 -1.91 -22.52
CA SER A 204 11.79 -0.63 -22.33
C SER A 204 11.10 -0.22 -23.62
N ASP A 205 10.19 0.73 -23.52
CA ASP A 205 9.64 1.52 -24.64
C ASP A 205 10.53 2.73 -25.01
N TYR A 206 11.59 2.99 -24.23
CA TYR A 206 12.59 4.02 -24.54
C TYR A 206 13.72 3.49 -25.42
N SER A 207 13.86 4.07 -26.62
CA SER A 207 14.82 3.61 -27.64
C SER A 207 16.29 3.64 -27.19
N ASP A 208 16.67 4.57 -26.31
CA ASP A 208 18.06 4.67 -25.85
C ASP A 208 18.36 3.80 -24.61
N ILE A 209 17.41 2.99 -24.14
CA ILE A 209 17.58 2.22 -22.89
C ILE A 209 18.83 1.33 -22.92
N TYR A 210 19.14 0.73 -24.07
CA TYR A 210 20.31 -0.11 -24.21
C TYR A 210 21.59 0.70 -24.03
N LYS A 211 21.66 1.89 -24.64
CA LYS A 211 22.79 2.81 -24.52
C LYS A 211 23.00 3.23 -23.07
N GLU A 212 21.93 3.61 -22.37
CA GLU A 212 21.99 3.97 -20.95
C GLU A 212 22.46 2.80 -20.08
N THR A 213 22.02 1.57 -20.41
CA THR A 213 22.40 0.37 -19.66
C THR A 213 23.88 0.04 -19.83
N VAL A 214 24.43 0.09 -21.05
CA VAL A 214 25.86 -0.20 -21.29
C VAL A 214 26.79 0.91 -20.81
N ASN A 215 26.28 2.10 -20.48
CA ASN A 215 27.05 3.14 -19.80
C ASN A 215 27.29 2.81 -18.31
N VAL A 216 26.46 1.92 -17.74
CA VAL A 216 26.52 1.54 -16.32
C VAL A 216 27.07 0.13 -16.15
N PHE A 217 26.66 -0.81 -16.99
CA PHE A 217 27.05 -2.22 -16.94
C PHE A 217 27.98 -2.59 -18.10
N ASP A 218 28.86 -3.56 -17.86
CA ASP A 218 29.73 -4.09 -18.92
C ASP A 218 28.88 -4.64 -20.07
N LYS A 219 29.19 -4.20 -21.29
CA LYS A 219 28.44 -4.56 -22.50
C LYS A 219 28.27 -6.07 -22.69
N GLU A 220 29.27 -6.86 -22.31
CA GLU A 220 29.23 -8.33 -22.41
C GLU A 220 28.23 -8.98 -21.46
N ASN A 221 27.88 -8.29 -20.37
CA ASN A 221 26.91 -8.72 -19.36
C ASN A 221 25.49 -8.21 -19.63
N VAL A 222 25.30 -7.33 -20.62
CA VAL A 222 23.98 -6.82 -21.01
C VAL A 222 23.36 -7.71 -22.09
N ILE A 223 22.19 -8.24 -21.81
CA ILE A 223 21.34 -9.00 -22.72
C ILE A 223 20.24 -8.04 -23.22
N TYR A 224 20.25 -7.79 -24.53
CA TYR A 224 19.27 -6.94 -25.21
C TYR A 224 18.86 -7.59 -26.52
N VAL A 225 17.56 -7.59 -26.80
CA VAL A 225 17.00 -7.99 -28.10
C VAL A 225 16.91 -6.73 -28.95
N ASP A 226 17.70 -6.66 -30.02
CA ASP A 226 17.97 -5.45 -30.79
C ASP A 226 16.91 -5.13 -31.86
N ASP A 227 15.87 -5.95 -32.00
CA ASP A 227 14.71 -5.63 -32.83
C ASP A 227 14.02 -4.34 -32.35
N ILE A 228 13.33 -3.68 -33.27
CA ILE A 228 12.60 -2.44 -32.98
C ILE A 228 11.51 -2.74 -31.95
N ILE A 229 11.40 -1.88 -30.93
CA ILE A 229 10.34 -1.98 -29.92
C ILE A 229 9.02 -1.54 -30.56
N GLN A 230 8.02 -2.42 -30.54
CA GLN A 230 6.73 -2.20 -31.19
C GLN A 230 5.58 -2.55 -30.23
N HIS A 231 4.51 -1.79 -30.30
CA HIS A 231 3.25 -2.15 -29.64
C HIS A 231 2.50 -3.14 -30.52
N ILE A 232 2.10 -4.29 -29.95
CA ILE A 232 1.45 -5.37 -30.70
C ILE A 232 0.12 -4.93 -31.35
N ASP A 233 -0.53 -3.93 -30.79
CA ASP A 233 -1.77 -3.36 -31.29
C ASP A 233 -1.62 -2.32 -32.41
N ARG A 234 -0.39 -1.88 -32.67
CA ARG A 234 -0.08 -0.93 -33.74
C ARG A 234 0.33 -1.70 -35.00
N LYS A 235 0.34 -1.00 -36.13
CA LYS A 235 0.87 -1.58 -37.37
C LYS A 235 2.34 -1.93 -37.14
N SER A 236 2.70 -3.18 -37.38
CA SER A 236 4.07 -3.62 -37.24
C SER A 236 4.98 -2.96 -38.28
N VAL A 237 6.21 -2.70 -37.88
CA VAL A 237 7.27 -2.15 -38.75
C VAL A 237 7.76 -3.24 -39.71
N ASP A 238 7.77 -4.49 -39.25
CA ASP A 238 8.12 -5.70 -39.98
C ASP A 238 7.14 -6.85 -39.67
N ASP A 239 7.29 -7.98 -40.36
CA ASP A 239 6.42 -9.15 -40.15
C ASP A 239 6.76 -9.90 -38.85
N ASP A 240 7.89 -9.59 -38.19
CA ASP A 240 8.36 -10.33 -37.01
C ASP A 240 8.14 -9.58 -35.70
N ILE A 241 7.01 -9.85 -35.05
CA ILE A 241 6.68 -9.33 -33.73
C ILE A 241 7.27 -10.17 -32.58
N SER A 242 8.28 -11.02 -32.82
CA SER A 242 8.79 -11.96 -31.81
C SER A 242 9.33 -11.28 -30.55
N LYS A 243 9.94 -10.10 -30.68
CA LYS A 243 10.56 -9.36 -29.57
C LYS A 243 9.65 -9.19 -28.35
N VAL A 244 8.38 -8.82 -28.55
CA VAL A 244 7.44 -8.60 -27.44
C VAL A 244 7.18 -9.88 -26.63
N PHE A 245 7.30 -11.05 -27.27
CA PHE A 245 7.16 -12.36 -26.62
C PHE A 245 8.48 -12.85 -26.02
N ILE A 246 9.62 -12.62 -26.71
CA ILE A 246 10.96 -12.95 -26.21
C ILE A 246 11.21 -12.20 -24.91
N ASP A 247 11.02 -10.88 -24.91
CA ASP A 247 11.27 -10.02 -23.75
C ASP A 247 10.40 -10.44 -22.56
N MET A 248 9.11 -10.70 -22.79
CA MET A 248 8.17 -11.12 -21.75
C MET A 248 8.59 -12.46 -21.15
N TYR A 249 8.94 -13.44 -22.00
CA TYR A 249 9.33 -14.76 -21.54
C TYR A 249 10.64 -14.73 -20.76
N ILE A 250 11.63 -13.94 -21.18
CA ILE A 250 12.89 -13.80 -20.45
C ILE A 250 12.63 -13.16 -19.07
N LEU A 251 11.94 -12.01 -19.01
CA LEU A 251 11.61 -11.34 -17.75
C LEU A 251 10.89 -12.27 -16.78
N SER A 252 9.92 -13.04 -17.30
CA SER A 252 9.06 -13.90 -16.48
C SER A 252 9.76 -15.19 -16.05
N GLN A 253 10.41 -15.89 -16.97
CA GLN A 253 10.78 -17.30 -16.79
C GLN A 253 12.29 -17.54 -16.67
N LYS A 254 13.14 -16.54 -16.93
CA LYS A 254 14.60 -16.71 -17.00
C LYS A 254 15.37 -15.82 -16.04
N THR A 255 14.69 -14.96 -15.30
CA THR A 255 15.29 -14.09 -14.30
C THR A 255 15.41 -14.79 -12.94
N THR A 256 16.35 -14.30 -12.14
CA THR A 256 16.51 -14.66 -10.71
C THR A 256 16.05 -13.55 -9.78
N GLU A 257 15.96 -12.34 -10.33
CA GLU A 257 15.52 -11.11 -9.71
C GLU A 257 14.97 -10.20 -10.80
N LEU A 258 13.90 -9.48 -10.50
CA LEU A 258 13.16 -8.68 -11.48
C LEU A 258 12.84 -7.31 -10.91
N TYR A 259 13.21 -6.27 -11.65
CA TYR A 259 12.90 -4.87 -11.38
C TYR A 259 11.92 -4.37 -12.45
N ILE A 260 10.75 -3.89 -12.04
CA ILE A 260 9.70 -3.46 -12.97
C ILE A 260 9.22 -2.04 -12.68
N SER A 261 8.75 -1.35 -13.72
CA SER A 261 7.88 -0.19 -13.54
C SER A 261 6.52 -0.64 -13.03
N ILE A 262 6.15 -0.25 -11.80
CA ILE A 262 4.88 -0.67 -11.16
C ILE A 262 3.62 -0.27 -11.95
N CYS A 263 3.70 0.79 -12.76
CA CYS A 263 2.61 1.23 -13.62
C CYS A 263 2.38 0.32 -14.85
N SER A 264 3.37 -0.50 -15.20
CA SER A 264 3.42 -1.31 -16.42
C SER A 264 2.62 -2.60 -16.29
N ASN A 265 1.59 -2.78 -17.12
CA ASN A 265 0.92 -4.08 -17.22
C ASN A 265 1.85 -5.16 -17.81
N TYR A 266 2.83 -4.76 -18.64
CA TYR A 266 3.83 -5.67 -19.17
C TYR A 266 4.76 -6.19 -18.06
N GLY A 267 5.33 -5.28 -17.25
CA GLY A 267 6.16 -5.64 -16.10
C GLY A 267 5.37 -6.41 -15.04
N ARG A 268 4.12 -6.01 -14.78
CA ARG A 268 3.22 -6.72 -13.87
C ARG A 268 3.00 -8.18 -14.26
N VAL A 269 2.69 -8.45 -15.53
CA VAL A 269 2.49 -9.83 -16.03
C VAL A 269 3.77 -10.64 -15.81
N ALA A 270 4.94 -10.06 -16.09
CA ALA A 270 6.21 -10.74 -15.87
C ALA A 270 6.45 -11.08 -14.40
N ALA A 271 6.21 -10.11 -13.51
CA ALA A 271 6.34 -10.33 -12.07
C ALA A 271 5.36 -11.39 -11.54
N LEU A 272 4.09 -11.32 -11.92
CA LEU A 272 3.07 -12.26 -11.45
C LEU A 272 3.34 -13.69 -11.90
N SER A 273 3.78 -13.87 -13.15
CA SER A 273 4.08 -15.19 -13.73
C SER A 273 5.47 -15.73 -13.42
N SER A 274 6.33 -14.96 -12.74
CA SER A 274 7.69 -15.40 -12.40
C SER A 274 7.72 -16.54 -11.38
N PRO A 275 8.70 -17.46 -11.43
CA PRO A 275 8.78 -18.55 -10.45
C PRO A 275 9.32 -18.12 -9.08
N HIS A 276 9.84 -16.88 -8.95
CA HIS A 276 10.46 -16.36 -7.73
C HIS A 276 9.74 -15.12 -7.19
N ASN A 277 10.08 -14.71 -5.96
CA ASN A 277 9.50 -13.54 -5.28
C ASN A 277 10.49 -12.37 -5.10
N ASN A 278 11.64 -12.43 -5.78
CA ASN A 278 12.62 -11.35 -5.82
C ASN A 278 12.18 -10.29 -6.84
N ILE A 279 11.09 -9.60 -6.54
CA ILE A 279 10.48 -8.58 -7.40
C ILE A 279 10.63 -7.23 -6.73
N TYR A 280 11.03 -6.21 -7.49
CA TYR A 280 11.33 -4.88 -6.98
C TYR A 280 10.78 -3.81 -7.90
N ASP A 281 10.47 -2.64 -7.34
CA ASP A 281 10.22 -1.43 -8.11
C ASP A 281 11.54 -0.98 -8.76
N VAL A 282 11.52 -0.70 -10.06
CA VAL A 282 12.75 -0.35 -10.80
C VAL A 282 13.31 1.03 -10.44
N ILE A 283 12.48 1.95 -9.95
CA ILE A 283 12.88 3.31 -9.60
C ILE A 283 13.29 3.41 -8.13
N ASN A 284 12.42 2.93 -7.24
CA ASN A 284 12.57 3.07 -5.80
C ASN A 284 13.26 1.86 -5.14
N LEU A 285 13.44 0.77 -5.88
CA LEU A 285 14.13 -0.46 -5.45
C LEU A 285 13.48 -1.16 -4.25
N GLN A 286 12.24 -0.79 -3.94
CA GLN A 286 11.47 -1.42 -2.89
C GLN A 286 10.99 -2.79 -3.36
N LYS A 287 11.07 -3.78 -2.47
CA LYS A 287 10.57 -5.13 -2.74
C LYS A 287 9.05 -5.11 -2.88
N ILE A 288 8.53 -5.77 -3.91
CA ILE A 288 7.11 -5.85 -4.22
C ILE A 288 6.59 -7.24 -3.85
N ASP A 289 5.54 -7.30 -3.03
CA ASP A 289 4.74 -8.51 -2.90
C ASP A 289 3.84 -8.66 -4.13
N LYS A 290 3.86 -9.82 -4.77
CA LYS A 290 3.02 -10.13 -5.93
C LYS A 290 1.53 -9.90 -5.68
N LYS A 291 1.06 -10.05 -4.44
CA LYS A 291 -0.33 -9.71 -4.05
C LYS A 291 -0.68 -8.26 -4.37
N ASN A 292 0.28 -7.35 -4.19
CA ASN A 292 0.09 -5.92 -4.40
C ASN A 292 0.04 -5.53 -5.88
N LEU A 293 0.44 -6.44 -6.77
CA LEU A 293 0.39 -6.20 -8.22
C LEU A 293 -1.01 -6.49 -8.81
N LEU A 294 -1.84 -7.28 -8.12
CA LEU A 294 -3.18 -7.61 -8.61
C LEU A 294 -4.11 -6.40 -8.50
N SER A 295 -5.04 -6.29 -9.45
CA SER A 295 -6.12 -5.28 -9.48
C SER A 295 -5.75 -3.80 -9.46
N LYS A 296 -4.46 -3.41 -9.58
CA LYS A 296 -3.98 -2.01 -9.49
C LYS A 296 -4.66 -1.22 -8.36
N GLU A 297 -4.80 -1.85 -7.19
CA GLU A 297 -5.45 -1.27 -6.01
C GLU A 297 -6.93 -0.91 -6.16
N GLU A 298 -7.60 -1.17 -7.30
CA GLU A 298 -9.02 -0.81 -7.48
C GLU A 298 -9.91 -1.51 -6.46
N ASN A 299 -9.60 -2.75 -6.02
CA ASN A 299 -10.48 -3.50 -5.11
C ASN A 299 -9.84 -4.63 -4.28
N TYR A 300 -8.53 -4.92 -4.35
CA TYR A 300 -7.96 -5.99 -3.50
C TYR A 300 -8.11 -5.70 -1.99
N TYR A 301 -8.17 -4.42 -1.60
CA TYR A 301 -8.44 -4.01 -0.22
C TYR A 301 -9.90 -4.23 0.21
N SER A 302 -10.89 -4.16 -0.70
CA SER A 302 -12.31 -4.40 -0.37
C SER A 302 -12.64 -5.89 -0.27
N LEU A 303 -12.04 -6.73 -1.14
CA LEU A 303 -12.14 -8.20 -1.09
C LEU A 303 -11.46 -8.80 0.15
N ASN A 304 -10.33 -8.24 0.57
CA ASN A 304 -9.65 -8.66 1.80
C ASN A 304 -10.33 -8.15 3.08
N LYS A 305 -11.15 -7.10 3.03
CA LYS A 305 -11.86 -6.61 4.23
C LYS A 305 -12.92 -7.60 4.73
N LYS A 306 -13.42 -8.50 3.87
CA LYS A 306 -14.33 -9.60 4.23
C LYS A 306 -13.64 -10.96 4.46
N TYR A 307 -12.42 -11.14 3.97
CA TYR A 307 -11.67 -12.40 4.14
C TYR A 307 -10.60 -12.35 5.24
N ASN A 308 -10.08 -11.17 5.57
CA ASN A 308 -9.09 -11.03 6.62
C ASN A 308 -9.71 -11.05 8.02
N GLU A 309 -11.02 -11.15 8.20
CA GLU A 309 -11.60 -11.41 9.54
C GLU A 309 -11.14 -12.74 10.15
N THR A 310 -10.43 -13.59 9.40
CA THR A 310 -9.78 -14.79 9.91
C THR A 310 -8.33 -14.92 9.41
N ARG A 311 -7.35 -14.54 10.24
CA ARG A 311 -5.96 -15.04 10.10
C ARG A 311 -5.87 -16.40 10.78
N GLU A 312 -5.90 -17.48 9.99
CA GLU A 312 -5.61 -18.82 10.48
C GLU A 312 -4.12 -18.94 10.81
N HIS A 313 -3.78 -18.97 12.10
CA HIS A 313 -2.50 -19.51 12.56
C HIS A 313 -2.66 -21.02 12.76
N ILE A 314 -2.10 -21.82 11.85
CA ILE A 314 -2.10 -23.27 11.97
C ILE A 314 -1.00 -23.67 12.96
N ILE A 315 -1.39 -24.22 14.11
CA ILE A 315 -0.49 -24.95 15.00
C ILE A 315 -0.93 -26.41 14.95
N GLU A 316 -0.08 -27.29 14.42
CA GLU A 316 -0.31 -28.74 14.40
C GLU A 316 0.00 -29.33 15.77
N ILE A 317 -0.98 -30.03 16.37
CA ILE A 317 -0.82 -30.72 17.67
C ILE A 317 -1.56 -32.07 17.59
N ASN A 318 -0.90 -33.16 17.97
CA ASN A 318 -1.47 -34.51 18.04
C ASN A 318 -2.19 -34.74 19.39
N ASN A 319 -3.25 -35.55 19.39
CA ASN A 319 -4.15 -35.75 20.54
C ASN A 319 -3.60 -36.63 21.68
N ASP A 320 -2.60 -37.48 21.43
CA ASP A 320 -2.13 -38.45 22.45
C ASP A 320 -0.98 -37.91 23.33
N ASP A 321 -0.54 -36.67 23.12
CA ASP A 321 0.62 -36.06 23.78
C ASP A 321 0.26 -34.97 24.80
N ILE A 322 -1.03 -34.84 25.14
CA ILE A 322 -1.51 -33.83 26.09
C ILE A 322 -1.56 -34.41 27.51
N GLN A 323 -0.69 -33.95 28.39
CA GLN A 323 -0.83 -34.18 29.82
C GLN A 323 -1.50 -33.00 30.50
N PHE A 324 -2.67 -33.26 31.10
CA PHE A 324 -3.37 -32.30 31.95
C PHE A 324 -2.89 -32.45 33.40
N TYR A 325 -2.40 -31.36 33.97
CA TYR A 325 -2.09 -31.26 35.39
C TYR A 325 -3.06 -30.29 36.06
N TYR A 326 -3.63 -30.74 37.18
CA TYR A 326 -4.53 -29.94 38.00
C TYR A 326 -3.76 -29.41 39.20
N GLY A 327 -3.68 -28.08 39.30
CA GLY A 327 -3.08 -27.38 40.43
C GLY A 327 -4.14 -26.62 41.22
N ILE A 328 -4.07 -26.71 42.55
CA ILE A 328 -4.83 -25.85 43.45
C ILE A 328 -3.82 -24.92 44.12
N ASP A 329 -3.94 -23.62 43.86
CA ASP A 329 -3.15 -22.62 44.57
C ASP A 329 -3.93 -22.14 45.80
N ASN A 330 -3.37 -22.44 46.98
CA ASN A 330 -3.91 -22.06 48.28
C ASN A 330 -3.16 -20.86 48.90
N SER A 331 -2.33 -20.15 48.12
CA SER A 331 -1.51 -19.04 48.62
C SER A 331 -2.31 -17.82 49.10
N ASN A 332 -3.58 -17.71 48.69
CA ASN A 332 -4.52 -16.70 49.18
C ASN A 332 -5.66 -17.34 49.98
N SER A 333 -5.70 -17.09 51.29
CA SER A 333 -6.63 -17.70 52.26
C SER A 333 -8.12 -17.38 52.05
N HIS A 334 -8.48 -16.63 51.00
CA HIS A 334 -9.86 -16.18 50.73
C HIS A 334 -10.37 -16.51 49.32
N ASN A 335 -9.59 -17.17 48.45
CA ASN A 335 -10.06 -17.64 47.15
C ASN A 335 -9.24 -18.83 46.65
N VAL A 336 -9.85 -20.02 46.62
CA VAL A 336 -9.25 -21.20 46.00
C VAL A 336 -9.27 -20.98 44.48
N THR A 337 -8.11 -20.75 43.87
CA THR A 337 -8.03 -20.66 42.41
C THR A 337 -7.57 -21.99 41.84
N LYS A 338 -8.41 -22.59 41.00
CA LYS A 338 -8.10 -23.82 40.27
C LYS A 338 -7.54 -23.45 38.90
N TYR A 339 -6.41 -24.03 38.53
CA TYR A 339 -5.81 -23.85 37.21
C TYR A 339 -5.61 -25.19 36.53
N MET A 340 -5.72 -25.20 35.21
CA MET A 340 -5.40 -26.35 34.37
C MET A 340 -4.12 -26.04 33.58
N MET A 341 -3.11 -26.90 33.72
CA MET A 341 -1.85 -26.80 32.96
C MET A 341 -1.79 -27.91 31.90
N CYS A 342 -1.43 -27.54 30.68
CA CYS A 342 -1.32 -28.44 29.54
C CYS A 342 0.13 -28.50 29.05
N TYR A 343 0.71 -29.70 29.00
CA TYR A 343 2.07 -29.98 28.50
C TYR A 343 2.03 -30.87 27.26
N LEU A 344 2.85 -30.52 26.26
CA LEU A 344 3.01 -31.27 25.00
C LEU A 344 4.36 -32.02 24.99
N LYS A 345 4.33 -33.33 24.73
CA LYS A 345 5.53 -34.16 24.46
C LYS A 345 5.56 -34.61 22.99
N LYS A 346 6.71 -35.15 22.57
CA LYS A 346 7.18 -35.20 21.17
C LYS A 346 7.03 -36.60 20.55
N ASN A 347 6.59 -36.63 19.28
CA ASN A 347 6.75 -37.62 18.20
C ASN A 347 6.31 -39.09 18.42
N GLU A 348 5.14 -39.49 17.90
CA GLU A 348 4.95 -40.50 16.82
C GLU A 348 3.46 -40.68 16.43
N ILE A 349 3.19 -41.30 15.27
CA ILE A 349 1.93 -41.31 14.50
C ILE A 349 0.98 -42.44 14.94
N ILE A 350 -0.28 -42.14 15.33
CA ILE A 350 -1.43 -43.08 15.26
C ILE A 350 -2.77 -42.35 14.95
N ASP A 351 -3.57 -42.99 14.10
CA ASP A 351 -4.90 -42.61 13.58
C ASP A 351 -6.03 -42.87 14.59
N THR A 352 -6.79 -41.84 14.99
CA THR A 352 -8.15 -42.03 15.57
C THR A 352 -9.13 -40.90 15.21
N LYS A 353 -10.37 -41.31 14.87
CA LYS A 353 -11.55 -40.48 14.59
C LYS A 353 -12.33 -40.15 15.88
N LYS A 354 -11.97 -39.12 16.64
CA LYS A 354 -12.79 -38.66 17.79
C LYS A 354 -12.95 -37.14 17.86
N SER A 355 -14.09 -36.71 18.39
CA SER A 355 -14.49 -35.31 18.62
C SER A 355 -13.83 -34.76 19.90
N ILE A 356 -13.63 -33.44 20.02
CA ILE A 356 -13.08 -32.81 21.26
C ILE A 356 -13.92 -33.15 22.49
N HIS A 357 -15.23 -33.37 22.30
CA HIS A 357 -16.16 -33.75 23.36
C HIS A 357 -15.87 -35.13 23.94
N ASP A 358 -15.15 -36.00 23.22
CA ASP A 358 -14.81 -37.34 23.70
C ASP A 358 -13.48 -37.36 24.50
N ILE A 359 -12.73 -36.25 24.53
CA ILE A 359 -11.39 -36.14 25.13
C ILE A 359 -11.45 -35.48 26.51
N ILE A 360 -12.44 -34.63 26.76
CA ILE A 360 -12.69 -34.02 28.07
C ILE A 360 -13.68 -34.94 28.79
N PRO A 361 -13.30 -35.65 29.87
CA PRO A 361 -14.26 -36.45 30.62
C PRO A 361 -15.39 -35.54 31.08
N ASP A 362 -16.63 -36.01 31.02
CA ASP A 362 -17.83 -35.34 31.54
C ASP A 362 -17.58 -34.79 32.94
N MET A 363 -17.10 -33.55 33.01
CA MET A 363 -16.88 -32.81 34.24
C MET A 363 -17.79 -31.59 34.16
N TYR A 364 -18.69 -31.52 35.14
CA TYR A 364 -19.63 -30.44 35.41
C TYR A 364 -19.09 -29.04 35.03
N PRO A 365 -19.95 -28.11 34.56
CA PRO A 365 -19.57 -26.76 34.19
C PRO A 365 -19.11 -25.97 35.42
N CYS A 366 -17.83 -26.09 35.80
CA CYS A 366 -17.24 -25.39 36.94
C CYS A 366 -15.94 -24.69 36.54
N MET A 367 -16.04 -23.36 36.37
CA MET A 367 -15.05 -22.29 36.59
C MET A 367 -13.56 -22.67 36.58
N TYR A 368 -12.85 -22.28 35.53
CA TYR A 368 -11.38 -22.19 35.53
C TYR A 368 -10.97 -20.77 35.11
N LYS A 369 -10.45 -19.98 36.04
CA LYS A 369 -10.13 -18.56 35.79
C LYS A 369 -9.03 -18.32 34.76
N LYS A 370 -8.10 -19.26 34.59
CA LYS A 370 -6.97 -19.16 33.66
C LYS A 370 -6.56 -20.53 33.07
N LEU A 371 -6.27 -20.55 31.77
CA LEU A 371 -5.63 -21.68 31.07
C LEU A 371 -4.22 -21.29 30.64
N PHE A 372 -3.23 -22.13 30.93
CA PHE A 372 -1.84 -21.93 30.53
C PHE A 372 -1.38 -23.05 29.60
N ILE A 373 -0.80 -22.68 28.45
CA ILE A 373 -0.33 -23.61 27.42
C ILE A 373 1.19 -23.54 27.35
N PHE A 374 1.87 -24.67 27.56
CA PHE A 374 3.32 -24.77 27.55
C PHE A 374 3.84 -25.69 26.43
N ASN A 375 5.01 -25.38 25.88
CA ASN A 375 5.80 -26.29 25.03
C ASN A 375 7.23 -26.37 25.57
N ASN A 376 7.69 -27.58 25.88
CA ASN A 376 9.02 -27.83 26.45
C ASN A 376 9.37 -26.85 27.58
N HIS A 377 8.43 -26.68 28.53
CA HIS A 377 8.53 -25.81 29.70
C HIS A 377 8.47 -24.28 29.46
N ASN A 378 8.33 -23.81 28.22
CA ASN A 378 8.08 -22.41 27.92
C ASN A 378 6.58 -22.13 27.82
N LEU A 379 6.10 -21.09 28.50
CA LEU A 379 4.73 -20.62 28.39
C LEU A 379 4.52 -20.01 27.01
N ILE A 380 3.66 -20.61 26.20
CA ILE A 380 3.33 -20.11 24.86
C ILE A 380 2.11 -19.20 24.93
N HIS A 381 1.14 -19.51 25.80
CA HIS A 381 -0.12 -18.78 25.83
C HIS A 381 -0.80 -18.82 27.19
N THR A 382 -1.50 -17.74 27.53
CA THR A 382 -2.37 -17.64 28.71
C THR A 382 -3.74 -17.15 28.27
N ILE A 383 -4.80 -17.83 28.69
CA ILE A 383 -6.19 -17.42 28.43
C ILE A 383 -6.85 -17.10 29.77
N ASN A 384 -7.42 -15.90 29.92
CA ASN A 384 -8.13 -15.45 31.12
C ASN A 384 -9.65 -15.42 30.86
N GLU A 385 -10.45 -15.77 31.88
CA GLU A 385 -11.92 -15.92 31.79
C GLU A 385 -12.73 -14.61 31.70
N GLU A 386 -12.12 -13.43 31.51
CA GLU A 386 -12.86 -12.15 31.51
C GLU A 386 -13.59 -11.80 30.19
N HIS A 387 -13.61 -12.71 29.22
CA HIS A 387 -14.35 -12.49 27.97
C HIS A 387 -15.48 -13.51 27.78
N THR A 388 -16.71 -13.05 28.03
CA THR A 388 -17.98 -13.73 27.72
C THR A 388 -18.18 -14.01 26.22
N TYR A 389 -17.23 -13.63 25.36
CA TYR A 389 -17.29 -13.78 23.90
C TYR A 389 -16.50 -14.98 23.34
N LEU A 390 -15.81 -15.77 24.19
CA LEU A 390 -15.00 -16.92 23.74
C LEU A 390 -15.75 -18.26 23.76
N LYS A 391 -17.08 -18.24 23.90
CA LYS A 391 -17.88 -19.48 23.99
C LYS A 391 -18.05 -20.22 22.66
N GLU A 392 -17.66 -19.64 21.51
CA GLU A 392 -18.05 -20.21 20.20
C GLU A 392 -16.91 -20.64 19.26
N ASN A 393 -15.64 -20.27 19.45
CA ASN A 393 -14.62 -20.49 18.39
C ASN A 393 -13.47 -21.44 18.78
N LEU A 394 -13.82 -22.68 19.13
CA LEU A 394 -12.88 -23.81 19.03
C LEU A 394 -13.44 -24.79 18.00
N LEU A 395 -13.00 -24.66 16.75
CA LEU A 395 -13.31 -25.62 15.69
C LEU A 395 -12.24 -26.71 15.68
N LEU A 396 -12.67 -27.97 15.78
CA LEU A 396 -11.81 -29.12 15.56
C LEU A 396 -12.10 -29.71 14.19
N LYS A 397 -11.13 -29.59 13.28
CA LYS A 397 -11.20 -30.16 11.94
C LYS A 397 -9.91 -30.91 11.70
N ASN A 398 -10.00 -32.20 11.37
CA ASN A 398 -8.84 -33.05 11.07
C ASN A 398 -7.74 -33.03 12.15
N ASN A 399 -8.11 -33.17 13.43
CA ASN A 399 -7.17 -33.15 14.57
C ASN A 399 -6.34 -31.86 14.71
N LYS A 400 -6.85 -30.72 14.23
CA LYS A 400 -6.26 -29.39 14.43
C LYS A 400 -7.21 -28.49 15.19
N ILE A 401 -6.66 -27.74 16.14
CA ILE A 401 -7.36 -26.68 16.88
C ILE A 401 -7.19 -25.39 16.08
N TYR A 402 -8.30 -24.81 15.63
CA TYR A 402 -8.33 -23.51 14.96
C TYR A 402 -8.68 -22.43 15.98
N ILE A 403 -7.80 -21.44 16.14
CA ILE A 403 -8.07 -20.24 16.94
C ILE A 403 -8.46 -19.14 15.96
N GLU A 404 -9.75 -18.81 15.92
CA GLU A 404 -10.28 -17.73 15.10
C GLU A 404 -10.00 -16.39 15.82
N LYS A 405 -8.95 -15.67 15.42
CA LYS A 405 -8.70 -14.31 15.92
C LYS A 405 -9.60 -13.35 15.13
N SER A 406 -10.65 -12.84 15.76
CA SER A 406 -11.42 -11.72 15.22
C SER A 406 -10.50 -10.52 14.99
N ILE A 407 -10.44 -10.00 13.78
CA ILE A 407 -9.72 -8.75 13.49
C ILE A 407 -10.51 -7.58 14.04
N ASP A 408 -9.85 -6.77 14.88
CA ASP A 408 -10.45 -5.56 15.39
C ASP A 408 -10.25 -4.39 14.43
N ASN A 409 -11.33 -3.98 13.77
CA ASN A 409 -11.35 -2.83 12.86
C ASN A 409 -11.95 -1.58 13.54
N LEU A 410 -11.20 -0.48 13.52
CA LEU A 410 -11.63 0.84 13.99
C LEU A 410 -11.84 1.76 12.78
N THR A 411 -13.10 2.03 12.43
CA THR A 411 -13.44 2.98 11.36
C THR A 411 -13.59 4.40 11.90
N ILE A 412 -12.95 5.36 11.23
CA ILE A 412 -12.96 6.77 11.61
C ILE A 412 -13.85 7.58 10.64
N TYR A 413 -14.79 8.33 11.21
CA TYR A 413 -15.71 9.19 10.47
C TYR A 413 -15.47 10.66 10.84
N HIS A 414 -14.67 11.38 10.04
CA HIS A 414 -14.48 12.82 10.21
C HIS A 414 -13.89 13.47 8.96
N ASN A 415 -14.50 14.55 8.48
CA ASN A 415 -14.01 15.32 7.34
C ASN A 415 -13.97 16.81 7.66
N ALA A 416 -12.75 17.34 7.76
CA ALA A 416 -12.45 18.75 7.95
C ALA A 416 -11.02 19.00 7.40
N GLY A 417 -10.35 20.04 7.92
CA GLY A 417 -8.95 20.28 7.62
C GLY A 417 -8.03 19.10 7.97
N PHE A 418 -6.88 19.00 7.30
CA PHE A 418 -5.97 17.85 7.35
C PHE A 418 -5.62 17.42 8.78
N PHE A 419 -5.11 18.36 9.60
CA PHE A 419 -4.74 18.06 10.99
C PHE A 419 -5.95 17.88 11.91
N SER A 420 -7.13 18.38 11.55
CA SER A 420 -8.36 18.03 12.28
C SER A 420 -8.71 16.55 12.08
N CYS A 421 -8.59 16.04 10.85
CA CYS A 421 -8.71 14.60 10.57
C CYS A 421 -7.69 13.78 11.36
N CYS A 422 -6.44 14.25 11.43
CA CYS A 422 -5.40 13.56 12.20
C CYS A 422 -5.70 13.55 13.71
N SER A 423 -6.12 14.68 14.30
CA SER A 423 -6.45 14.76 15.73
C SER A 423 -7.61 13.83 16.11
N VAL A 424 -8.68 13.79 15.31
CA VAL A 424 -9.82 12.88 15.57
C VAL A 424 -9.39 11.42 15.42
N LYS A 425 -8.57 11.10 14.41
CA LYS A 425 -8.01 9.75 14.23
C LYS A 425 -7.19 9.33 15.44
N LEU A 426 -6.28 10.18 15.92
CA LEU A 426 -5.46 9.93 17.10
C LEU A 426 -6.31 9.69 18.36
N MET A 427 -7.31 10.55 18.59
CA MET A 427 -8.24 10.40 19.71
C MET A 427 -8.95 9.05 19.69
N ASN A 428 -9.51 8.64 18.55
CA ASN A 428 -10.26 7.38 18.45
C ASN A 428 -9.34 6.17 18.70
N ILE A 429 -8.10 6.20 18.21
CA ILE A 429 -7.12 5.15 18.46
C ILE A 429 -6.79 5.06 19.95
N ILE A 430 -6.54 6.21 20.59
CA ILE A 430 -6.24 6.27 22.02
C ILE A 430 -7.44 5.81 22.86
N GLN A 431 -8.66 6.24 22.52
CA GLN A 431 -9.89 5.80 23.20
C GLN A 431 -10.10 4.28 23.04
N TYR A 432 -9.83 3.74 21.85
CA TYR A 432 -9.84 2.30 21.63
C TYR A 432 -8.84 1.59 22.54
N TYR A 433 -7.59 2.06 22.58
CA TYR A 433 -6.56 1.53 23.47
C TYR A 433 -6.97 1.58 24.94
N ASN A 434 -7.44 2.73 25.42
CA ASN A 434 -7.88 2.92 26.80
C ASN A 434 -9.05 2.00 27.16
N LYS A 435 -9.95 1.72 26.21
CA LYS A 435 -11.12 0.87 26.42
C LYS A 435 -10.79 -0.62 26.42
N TYR A 436 -9.88 -1.06 25.55
CA TYR A 436 -9.64 -2.49 25.28
C TYR A 436 -8.27 -2.99 25.74
N GLY A 437 -7.37 -2.11 26.21
CA GLY A 437 -6.00 -2.45 26.60
C GLY A 437 -5.11 -2.93 25.45
N LYS A 438 -5.56 -2.74 24.21
CA LYS A 438 -4.87 -3.13 22.97
C LYS A 438 -5.15 -2.12 21.87
N ILE A 439 -4.24 -2.05 20.91
CA ILE A 439 -4.42 -1.26 19.70
C ILE A 439 -5.33 -1.98 18.69
N PRO A 440 -6.05 -1.25 17.82
CA PRO A 440 -6.83 -1.86 16.74
C PRO A 440 -5.90 -2.54 15.72
N ASP A 441 -6.32 -3.70 15.19
CA ASP A 441 -5.59 -4.41 14.13
C ASP A 441 -5.64 -3.60 12.82
N ILE A 442 -6.77 -2.93 12.56
CA ILE A 442 -6.99 -2.06 11.39
C ILE A 442 -7.58 -0.73 11.85
N VAL A 443 -7.01 0.37 11.35
CA VAL A 443 -7.60 1.71 11.40
C VAL A 443 -8.05 2.09 10.00
N ASP A 444 -9.35 2.16 9.79
CA ASP A 444 -10.01 2.45 8.52
C ASP A 444 -10.36 3.95 8.42
N SER A 445 -9.60 4.67 7.61
CA SER A 445 -9.73 6.12 7.41
C SER A 445 -10.34 6.47 6.04
N GLN A 446 -11.01 5.52 5.38
CA GLN A 446 -11.63 5.75 4.08
C GLN A 446 -12.63 6.92 4.08
N TYR A 447 -13.23 7.26 5.22
CA TYR A 447 -14.17 8.38 5.35
C TYR A 447 -13.53 9.65 5.91
N GLN A 448 -12.20 9.78 5.84
CA GLN A 448 -11.46 10.99 6.22
C GLN A 448 -10.79 11.63 5.00
N PHE A 449 -10.29 12.86 5.19
CA PHE A 449 -9.48 13.59 4.21
C PHE A 449 -10.19 13.93 2.89
N ASN A 450 -11.52 14.00 2.86
CA ASN A 450 -12.28 14.24 1.62
C ASN A 450 -11.81 15.47 0.82
N TRP A 451 -11.36 16.54 1.48
CA TRP A 451 -10.87 17.76 0.80
C TRP A 451 -9.56 17.56 0.03
N TYR A 452 -8.84 16.47 0.30
CA TYR A 452 -7.50 16.21 -0.23
C TYR A 452 -7.48 14.99 -1.16
N LYS A 453 -8.62 14.32 -1.34
CA LYS A 453 -8.77 13.16 -2.23
C LYS A 453 -9.03 13.60 -3.66
N LYS A 454 -8.36 12.95 -4.61
CA LYS A 454 -8.73 13.01 -6.04
C LYS A 454 -9.88 12.07 -6.36
N ASP A 455 -9.94 10.94 -5.67
CA ASP A 455 -11.02 9.97 -5.71
C ASP A 455 -11.56 9.74 -4.29
N LEU A 456 -12.83 10.06 -4.06
CA LEU A 456 -13.47 9.95 -2.75
C LEU A 456 -13.50 8.51 -2.21
N SER A 457 -13.44 7.51 -3.09
CA SER A 457 -13.48 6.09 -2.72
C SER A 457 -12.13 5.54 -2.24
N HIS A 458 -11.03 6.27 -2.47
CA HIS A 458 -9.68 5.83 -2.12
C HIS A 458 -9.24 6.37 -0.76
N ASP A 459 -8.65 5.54 0.10
CA ASP A 459 -8.02 5.99 1.35
C ASP A 459 -6.61 6.48 1.07
N ILE A 460 -6.40 7.80 1.20
CA ILE A 460 -5.12 8.45 0.94
C ILE A 460 -4.19 8.49 2.16
N THR A 461 -4.53 7.81 3.27
CA THR A 461 -3.73 7.79 4.51
C THR A 461 -2.26 7.49 4.23
N PHE A 462 -1.99 6.49 3.39
CA PHE A 462 -0.62 6.04 3.10
C PHE A 462 0.11 6.89 2.06
N GLU A 463 -0.54 7.89 1.46
CA GLU A 463 0.18 8.95 0.74
C GLU A 463 0.95 9.84 1.73
N TYR A 464 0.45 10.00 2.97
CA TYR A 464 1.01 10.87 4.00
C TYR A 464 1.85 10.11 5.03
N PHE A 465 1.41 8.92 5.43
CA PHE A 465 2.00 8.19 6.55
C PHE A 465 2.49 6.80 6.13
N GLU A 466 3.44 6.26 6.89
CA GLU A 466 3.86 4.87 6.74
C GLU A 466 2.74 3.89 7.12
N ASN A 467 2.85 2.66 6.63
CA ASN A 467 1.96 1.60 7.07
C ASN A 467 2.26 1.25 8.54
N TYR A 468 1.29 1.49 9.43
CA TYR A 468 1.41 1.30 10.89
C TYR A 468 1.63 -0.17 11.32
N ASN A 469 1.54 -1.13 10.40
CA ASN A 469 1.91 -2.53 10.64
C ASN A 469 3.43 -2.76 10.69
N LYS A 470 4.26 -1.76 10.35
CA LYS A 470 5.72 -1.88 10.40
C LYS A 470 6.30 -1.78 11.82
N ASN A 471 5.63 -1.05 12.71
CA ASN A 471 6.15 -0.72 14.03
C ASN A 471 5.25 -1.32 15.11
N ASP A 472 5.80 -2.18 15.95
CA ASP A 472 5.15 -2.58 17.20
C ASP A 472 5.45 -1.55 18.29
N ILE A 473 4.47 -1.27 19.15
CA ILE A 473 4.67 -0.45 20.34
C ILE A 473 4.45 -1.34 21.56
N VAL A 474 5.33 -1.21 22.54
CA VAL A 474 5.12 -1.71 23.89
C VAL A 474 4.58 -0.56 24.73
N PHE A 475 3.35 -0.70 25.24
CA PHE A 475 2.74 0.31 26.10
C PHE A 475 2.92 -0.06 27.57
N TYR A 476 3.28 0.92 28.40
CA TYR A 476 3.68 0.68 29.80
C TYR A 476 2.65 1.14 30.83
N LYS A 477 1.54 1.77 30.41
CA LYS A 477 0.56 2.37 31.33
C LYS A 477 -0.90 2.11 30.95
N ASP A 478 -1.72 2.07 32.01
CA ASP A 478 -3.18 2.08 31.97
C ASP A 478 -3.66 3.53 31.72
N GLY A 479 -4.24 3.77 30.56
CA GLY A 479 -4.90 5.04 30.22
C GLY A 479 -3.95 6.13 29.69
N VAL A 480 -4.24 6.61 28.49
CA VAL A 480 -3.55 7.71 27.81
C VAL A 480 -4.52 8.89 27.69
N ASP A 481 -4.14 10.05 28.22
CA ASP A 481 -5.00 11.23 28.23
C ASP A 481 -4.81 12.08 26.96
N TYR A 482 -5.74 11.94 26.02
CA TYR A 482 -5.79 12.77 24.82
C TYR A 482 -7.20 12.89 24.27
N LEU A 483 -7.59 14.12 23.91
CA LEU A 483 -8.83 14.44 23.19
C LEU A 483 -8.52 15.41 22.04
N GLU A 484 -9.31 15.39 20.97
CA GLU A 484 -9.17 16.33 19.85
C GLU A 484 -9.35 17.79 20.29
N GLY A 485 -10.11 18.01 21.36
CA GLY A 485 -10.27 19.33 22.01
C GLY A 485 -8.98 19.91 22.59
N TYR A 486 -7.92 19.10 22.80
CA TYR A 486 -6.65 19.57 23.37
C TYR A 486 -5.90 20.55 22.47
N GLN A 487 -6.32 20.69 21.20
CA GLN A 487 -5.91 21.79 20.34
C GLN A 487 -6.18 23.19 20.95
N PHE A 488 -7.11 23.28 21.90
CA PHE A 488 -7.43 24.49 22.68
C PHE A 488 -7.05 24.29 24.15
N SER A 489 -5.82 23.83 24.40
CA SER A 489 -5.26 23.67 25.73
C SER A 489 -3.85 24.26 25.81
N GLU A 490 -3.33 24.41 27.02
CA GLU A 490 -1.93 24.77 27.24
C GLU A 490 -1.05 23.56 26.91
N TYR A 491 -0.24 23.65 25.85
CA TYR A 491 0.51 22.51 25.33
C TYR A 491 1.57 21.99 26.30
N SER A 492 2.05 22.82 27.23
CA SER A 492 2.98 22.44 28.30
C SER A 492 2.45 21.31 29.19
N LYS A 493 1.13 21.11 29.22
CA LYS A 493 0.44 20.13 30.06
C LYS A 493 0.14 18.80 29.35
N LEU A 494 0.48 18.67 28.06
CA LEU A 494 0.25 17.44 27.32
C LEU A 494 1.17 16.33 27.81
N ASP A 495 0.63 15.11 27.88
CA ASP A 495 1.37 13.91 28.25
C ASP A 495 2.14 13.35 27.06
N TYR A 496 3.19 14.06 26.64
CA TYR A 496 3.99 13.68 25.47
C TYR A 496 4.54 12.25 25.57
N GLU A 497 4.97 11.84 26.78
CA GLU A 497 5.53 10.51 27.01
C GLU A 497 4.56 9.40 26.59
N ASN A 498 3.27 9.54 26.90
CA ASN A 498 2.26 8.53 26.58
C ASN A 498 1.57 8.75 25.23
N ILE A 499 1.55 9.98 24.71
CA ILE A 499 0.93 10.28 23.40
C ILE A 499 1.87 9.95 22.24
N CYS A 500 3.17 10.30 22.33
CA CYS A 500 4.13 10.17 21.24
C CYS A 500 4.28 8.76 20.67
N PRO A 501 4.21 7.66 21.44
CA PRO A 501 4.22 6.32 20.86
C PRO A 501 3.14 6.13 19.79
N PHE A 502 1.93 6.67 19.99
CA PHE A 502 0.87 6.61 18.98
C PHE A 502 1.18 7.45 17.74
N ILE A 503 1.85 8.59 17.92
CA ILE A 503 2.36 9.42 16.82
C ILE A 503 3.36 8.60 15.99
N ASP A 504 4.33 7.97 16.63
CA ASP A 504 5.38 7.20 15.95
C ASP A 504 4.82 6.01 15.17
N LYS A 505 3.79 5.33 15.69
CA LYS A 505 3.19 4.20 14.95
C LYS A 505 2.25 4.63 13.84
N TYR A 506 1.34 5.56 14.10
CA TYR A 506 0.22 5.84 13.18
C TYR A 506 0.44 7.06 12.29
N PHE A 507 1.39 7.93 12.63
CA PHE A 507 1.62 9.22 12.00
C PHE A 507 3.09 9.47 11.61
N SER A 508 3.93 8.43 11.67
CA SER A 508 5.23 8.41 10.98
C SER A 508 5.03 8.70 9.49
N VAL A 509 5.75 9.67 8.96
CA VAL A 509 5.53 10.17 7.61
C VAL A 509 6.01 9.19 6.54
N SER A 510 5.32 9.15 5.40
CA SER A 510 5.67 8.28 4.27
C SER A 510 7.01 8.68 3.63
N HIS A 511 7.60 7.77 2.84
CA HIS A 511 8.82 8.05 2.09
C HIS A 511 8.68 9.28 1.16
N ASN A 512 7.50 9.46 0.56
CA ASN A 512 7.22 10.63 -0.29
C ASN A 512 7.29 11.93 0.52
N ILE A 513 6.72 11.96 1.72
CA ILE A 513 6.81 13.13 2.60
C ILE A 513 8.26 13.38 3.06
N ASN A 514 9.02 12.33 3.38
CA ASN A 514 10.45 12.47 3.69
C ASN A 514 11.22 13.09 2.52
N TYR A 515 10.96 12.64 1.29
CA TYR A 515 11.58 13.23 0.09
C TYR A 515 11.24 14.74 -0.07
N ILE A 516 9.99 15.13 0.21
CA ILE A 516 9.59 16.55 0.22
C ILE A 516 10.38 17.32 1.28
N ILE A 517 10.50 16.77 2.50
CA ILE A 517 11.28 17.38 3.59
C ILE A 517 12.73 17.56 3.14
N ASP A 518 13.39 16.52 2.62
CA ASP A 518 14.78 16.56 2.17
C ASP A 518 14.99 17.61 1.06
N THR A 519 14.04 17.70 0.13
CA THR A 519 14.08 18.70 -0.95
C THR A 519 14.01 20.12 -0.39
N MET A 520 13.15 20.37 0.59
CA MET A 520 13.00 21.66 1.25
C MET A 520 14.21 22.00 2.15
N GLU A 521 14.73 21.01 2.88
CA GLU A 521 15.95 21.15 3.70
C GLU A 521 17.14 21.62 2.85
N ASN A 522 17.33 21.01 1.68
CA ASN A 522 18.37 21.38 0.74
C ASN A 522 18.12 22.75 0.08
N LYS A 523 16.90 22.99 -0.41
CA LYS A 523 16.53 24.24 -1.11
C LYS A 523 16.71 25.48 -0.24
N TYR A 524 16.39 25.39 1.05
CA TYR A 524 16.43 26.51 1.97
C TYR A 524 17.64 26.49 2.92
N ASN A 525 18.52 25.48 2.80
CA ASN A 525 19.72 25.29 3.64
C ASN A 525 19.39 25.40 5.14
N LEU A 526 18.44 24.58 5.58
CA LEU A 526 17.85 24.70 6.91
C LEU A 526 18.82 24.31 8.02
N ASN A 527 18.99 25.19 9.01
CA ASN A 527 19.68 24.90 10.26
C ASN A 527 18.71 25.00 11.43
N TYR A 528 18.13 23.87 11.83
CA TYR A 528 17.08 23.79 12.84
C TYR A 528 17.44 24.46 14.19
N GLU A 529 18.70 24.31 14.63
CA GLU A 529 19.21 24.89 15.87
C GLU A 529 19.37 26.42 15.81
N ASN A 530 19.21 27.02 14.64
CA ASN A 530 19.28 28.47 14.44
C ASN A 530 17.98 29.07 13.89
N ILE A 531 16.87 28.32 13.87
CA ILE A 531 15.59 28.79 13.33
C ILE A 531 14.57 29.05 14.45
N CYS A 532 13.89 30.21 14.38
CA CYS A 532 12.68 30.53 15.11
C CYS A 532 11.49 30.55 14.17
N VAL A 533 10.48 29.73 14.43
CA VAL A 533 9.23 29.69 13.65
C VAL A 533 8.27 30.76 14.14
N LEU A 534 7.72 31.55 13.22
CA LEU A 534 6.57 32.42 13.44
C LEU A 534 5.37 31.81 12.69
N PHE A 535 4.58 31.00 13.38
CA PHE A 535 3.43 30.32 12.80
C PHE A 535 2.13 31.01 13.19
N TYR A 536 1.49 31.66 12.22
CA TYR A 536 0.24 32.39 12.41
C TYR A 536 -0.85 31.79 11.53
N ARG A 537 -1.95 31.34 12.15
CA ARG A 537 -3.14 30.86 11.44
C ARG A 537 -4.23 31.92 11.61
N GLY A 538 -4.46 32.67 10.53
CA GLY A 538 -5.35 33.83 10.51
C GLY A 538 -6.76 33.48 10.07
N ASN A 539 -7.16 34.04 8.93
CA ASN A 539 -8.42 33.84 8.19
C ASN A 539 -9.59 33.17 8.95
N ASP A 540 -10.15 32.05 8.47
CA ASP A 540 -11.30 31.35 9.06
C ASP A 540 -11.09 30.86 10.51
N LYS A 541 -9.85 30.82 11.01
CA LYS A 541 -9.57 30.38 12.38
C LYS A 541 -10.11 31.36 13.42
N ASN A 542 -10.38 32.61 13.02
CA ASN A 542 -11.04 33.61 13.87
C ASN A 542 -12.46 33.20 14.29
N ARG A 543 -13.09 32.25 13.57
CA ARG A 543 -14.40 31.66 13.89
C ARG A 543 -14.31 30.66 15.04
N GLU A 544 -13.15 30.09 15.28
CA GLU A 544 -12.96 28.99 16.24
C GLU A 544 -12.36 29.46 17.57
N THR A 545 -11.44 30.42 17.53
CA THR A 545 -10.73 30.90 18.72
C THR A 545 -10.37 32.37 18.58
N HIS A 546 -10.11 33.03 19.71
CA HIS A 546 -9.49 34.34 19.68
C HIS A 546 -8.07 34.25 19.14
N ILE A 547 -7.75 35.08 18.15
CA ILE A 547 -6.42 35.18 17.54
C ILE A 547 -5.79 36.48 18.03
N CYS A 548 -4.57 36.39 18.56
CA CYS A 548 -3.85 37.56 19.05
C CYS A 548 -3.37 38.46 17.89
N SER A 549 -2.97 39.68 18.23
CA SER A 549 -2.50 40.64 17.23
C SER A 549 -1.14 40.26 16.66
N TYR A 550 -0.83 40.75 15.46
CA TYR A 550 0.52 40.62 14.90
C TYR A 550 1.59 41.26 15.79
N ILE A 551 1.26 42.36 16.48
CA ILE A 551 2.18 43.09 17.34
C ILE A 551 2.70 42.20 18.47
N GLU A 552 1.84 41.33 19.01
CA GLU A 552 2.26 40.39 20.05
C GLU A 552 3.32 39.40 19.53
N TYR A 553 3.15 38.88 18.31
CA TYR A 553 4.20 38.06 17.66
C TYR A 553 5.51 38.84 17.52
N VAL A 554 5.45 40.11 17.10
CA VAL A 554 6.65 40.96 16.98
C VAL A 554 7.37 41.10 18.32
N ILE A 555 6.64 41.27 19.43
CA ILE A 555 7.23 41.42 20.77
C ILE A 555 8.02 40.16 21.14
N TYR A 556 7.42 38.96 21.00
CA TYR A 556 8.11 37.72 21.35
C TYR A 556 9.25 37.38 20.38
N ALA A 557 9.06 37.61 19.08
CA ALA A 557 10.11 37.42 18.09
C ALA A 557 11.33 38.31 18.36
N LYS A 558 11.12 39.60 18.71
CA LYS A 558 12.21 40.51 19.11
C LYS A 558 12.92 40.03 20.38
N ASN A 559 12.17 39.62 21.40
CA ASN A 559 12.78 39.10 22.63
C ASN A 559 13.65 37.86 22.38
N ILE A 560 13.27 36.98 21.44
CA ILE A 560 14.07 35.83 21.03
C ILE A 560 15.31 36.27 20.25
N MET A 561 15.15 37.22 19.31
CA MET A 561 16.25 37.79 18.52
C MET A 561 17.29 38.48 19.38
N ASP A 562 16.87 39.26 20.38
CA ASP A 562 17.78 39.97 21.30
C ASP A 562 18.69 39.00 22.08
N LYS A 563 18.16 37.80 22.39
CA LYS A 563 18.92 36.72 23.06
C LYS A 563 19.69 35.83 22.08
N ASN A 564 19.31 35.83 20.81
CA ASN A 564 19.90 35.00 19.75
C ASN A 564 20.08 35.87 18.48
N PRO A 565 21.08 36.78 18.44
CA PRO A 565 21.17 37.80 17.38
C PRO A 565 21.27 37.26 15.95
N ASN A 566 21.73 36.01 15.79
CA ASN A 566 21.88 35.35 14.49
C ASN A 566 20.71 34.42 14.13
N ILE A 567 19.65 34.37 14.95
CA ILE A 567 18.48 33.51 14.69
C ILE A 567 17.85 33.88 13.34
N GLN A 568 17.51 32.87 12.57
CA GLN A 568 16.77 33.01 11.31
C GLN A 568 15.28 32.78 11.58
N PHE A 569 14.41 33.58 10.98
CA PHE A 569 12.96 33.43 11.16
C PHE A 569 12.32 32.65 9.99
N LEU A 570 11.68 31.53 10.30
CA LEU A 570 10.78 30.85 9.36
C LEU A 570 9.37 31.39 9.56
N ILE A 571 8.83 32.08 8.56
CA ILE A 571 7.49 32.66 8.60
C ILE A 571 6.53 31.70 7.90
N GLN A 572 5.49 31.25 8.63
CA GLN A 572 4.46 30.38 8.09
C GLN A 572 3.08 30.95 8.42
N SER A 573 2.29 31.25 7.39
CA SER A 573 0.94 31.78 7.54
C SER A 573 0.10 31.51 6.30
N ASP A 574 -1.20 31.45 6.49
CA ASP A 574 -2.20 31.45 5.40
C ASP A 574 -2.68 32.88 5.04
N GLU A 575 -2.22 33.89 5.77
CA GLU A 575 -2.53 35.31 5.60
C GLU A 575 -1.31 36.07 5.03
N THR A 576 -1.46 36.64 3.83
CA THR A 576 -0.40 37.36 3.08
C THR A 576 0.19 38.51 3.90
N GLU A 577 -0.67 39.29 4.54
CA GLU A 577 -0.29 40.48 5.29
C GLU A 577 0.67 40.15 6.45
N PHE A 578 0.45 39.01 7.11
CA PHE A 578 1.36 38.53 8.15
C PHE A 578 2.75 38.21 7.58
N ILE A 579 2.80 37.53 6.43
CA ILE A 579 4.06 37.16 5.77
C ILE A 579 4.85 38.42 5.41
N GLU A 580 4.19 39.39 4.78
CA GLU A 580 4.81 40.65 4.35
C GLU A 580 5.31 41.49 5.53
N ILE A 581 4.50 41.62 6.59
CA ILE A 581 4.85 42.40 7.78
C ILE A 581 6.03 41.76 8.51
N MET A 582 5.99 40.45 8.76
CA MET A 582 7.08 39.76 9.45
C MET A 582 8.35 39.75 8.60
N GLY A 583 8.24 39.53 7.29
CA GLY A 583 9.39 39.56 6.37
C GLY A 583 10.07 40.94 6.34
N LYS A 584 9.29 42.02 6.44
CA LYS A 584 9.83 43.39 6.54
C LYS A 584 10.48 43.67 7.89
N LEU A 585 9.91 43.19 8.98
CA LEU A 585 10.39 43.46 10.33
C LEU A 585 11.60 42.60 10.72
N PHE A 586 11.74 41.41 10.12
CA PHE A 586 12.83 40.48 10.38
C PHE A 586 13.55 40.15 9.06
N PRO A 587 14.53 40.97 8.62
CA PRO A 587 15.22 40.76 7.34
C PRO A 587 15.97 39.42 7.24
N ASN A 588 16.39 38.85 8.37
CA ASN A 588 16.92 37.47 8.43
C ASN A 588 15.77 36.45 8.53
N SER A 589 14.87 36.47 7.55
CA SER A 589 13.72 35.58 7.50
C SER A 589 13.51 34.97 6.12
N PHE A 590 12.73 33.90 6.09
CA PHE A 590 12.27 33.27 4.87
C PHE A 590 10.90 32.62 5.10
N TYR A 591 10.24 32.27 4.00
CA TYR A 591 9.07 31.40 3.97
C TYR A 591 9.18 30.51 2.74
N PHE A 592 8.44 29.39 2.75
CA PHE A 592 8.47 28.41 1.66
C PHE A 592 7.63 28.87 0.47
N LYS A 593 8.19 29.78 -0.34
CA LYS A 593 7.50 30.51 -1.42
C LYS A 593 6.70 29.64 -2.39
N ASP A 594 7.21 28.45 -2.71
CA ASP A 594 6.60 27.58 -3.73
C ASP A 594 5.71 26.49 -3.10
N GLU A 595 5.87 26.25 -1.79
CA GLU A 595 5.26 25.13 -1.07
C GLU A 595 4.12 25.56 -0.14
N ILE A 596 3.91 26.87 0.07
CA ILE A 596 2.81 27.38 0.89
C ILE A 596 1.74 28.05 0.02
N ARG A 597 0.49 27.94 0.47
CA ARG A 597 -0.62 28.77 -0.04
C ARG A 597 -0.97 29.79 1.02
N HIS A 598 -1.14 31.02 0.59
CA HIS A 598 -1.64 32.10 1.41
C HIS A 598 -2.59 32.98 0.58
N MET A 599 -3.45 33.71 1.27
CA MET A 599 -4.36 34.67 0.65
C MET A 599 -4.43 35.93 1.51
N LYS A 600 -4.97 37.01 0.94
CA LYS A 600 -5.25 38.22 1.71
C LYS A 600 -6.21 37.89 2.84
N LYS A 601 -6.05 38.60 3.97
CA LYS A 601 -6.92 38.49 5.13
C LYS A 601 -8.39 38.47 4.74
N CYS A 602 -9.06 37.36 5.03
CA CYS A 602 -10.47 37.17 4.74
C CYS A 602 -11.10 36.20 5.74
N ASP A 603 -12.40 35.97 5.59
CA ASP A 603 -13.15 34.98 6.39
C ASP A 603 -13.38 33.69 5.58
N ASP A 604 -12.29 33.10 5.08
CA ASP A 604 -12.30 31.87 4.26
C ASP A 604 -11.00 31.06 4.48
N THR A 605 -10.82 29.93 3.81
CA THR A 605 -9.64 29.06 3.94
C THR A 605 -9.04 28.70 2.58
N VAL A 606 -7.71 28.52 2.55
CA VAL A 606 -6.96 28.16 1.33
C VAL A 606 -7.44 26.83 0.76
N ASP A 607 -7.93 25.93 1.62
CA ASP A 607 -8.45 24.63 1.20
C ASP A 607 -9.79 24.72 0.45
N ILE A 608 -10.55 25.80 0.65
CA ILE A 608 -11.81 26.07 -0.07
C ILE A 608 -11.55 26.89 -1.32
N VAL A 609 -10.70 27.92 -1.23
CA VAL A 609 -10.42 28.83 -2.35
C VAL A 609 -9.52 28.18 -3.41
N MET A 610 -8.63 27.27 -3.03
CA MET A 610 -7.62 26.66 -3.91
C MET A 610 -7.72 25.13 -4.00
N ARG A 611 -8.96 24.61 -4.02
CA ARG A 611 -9.30 23.17 -3.93
C ARG A 611 -8.52 22.25 -4.85
N GLU A 612 -8.33 22.65 -6.11
CA GLU A 612 -7.70 21.84 -7.15
C GLU A 612 -6.28 21.38 -6.79
N THR A 613 -5.63 22.08 -5.86
CA THR A 613 -4.25 21.83 -5.45
C THR A 613 -4.14 21.22 -4.05
N ASN A 614 -5.26 20.93 -3.38
CA ASN A 614 -5.30 20.46 -1.99
C ASN A 614 -4.48 19.20 -1.76
N ASN A 615 -4.54 18.20 -2.65
CA ASN A 615 -3.75 16.96 -2.49
C ASN A 615 -2.24 17.25 -2.46
N LEU A 616 -1.75 18.16 -3.30
CA LEU A 616 -0.34 18.52 -3.35
C LEU A 616 0.05 19.34 -2.10
N TYR A 617 -0.68 20.41 -1.82
CA TYR A 617 -0.30 21.32 -0.74
C TYR A 617 -0.56 20.77 0.66
N SER A 618 -1.43 19.77 0.84
CA SER A 618 -1.52 19.05 2.12
C SER A 618 -0.25 18.25 2.41
N LYS A 619 0.41 17.69 1.37
CA LYS A 619 1.71 17.00 1.52
C LYS A 619 2.82 17.98 1.88
N TYR A 620 2.88 19.13 1.19
CA TYR A 620 3.79 20.21 1.57
C TYR A 620 3.53 20.71 2.99
N TYR A 621 2.27 20.90 3.37
CA TYR A 621 1.95 21.40 4.70
C TYR A 621 2.29 20.42 5.82
N LEU A 622 2.13 19.11 5.59
CA LEU A 622 2.63 18.09 6.51
C LEU A 622 4.16 18.16 6.62
N ALA A 623 4.89 18.20 5.50
CA ALA A 623 6.35 18.35 5.50
C ALA A 623 6.81 19.60 6.26
N ILE A 624 6.17 20.75 6.02
CA ILE A 624 6.43 22.02 6.72
C ILE A 624 6.17 21.89 8.21
N THR A 625 5.12 21.18 8.63
CA THR A 625 4.82 20.95 10.05
C THR A 625 5.92 20.14 10.74
N LEU A 626 6.46 19.12 10.07
CA LEU A 626 7.61 18.34 10.54
C LEU A 626 8.86 19.22 10.64
N ILE A 627 9.14 20.02 9.62
CA ILE A 627 10.24 21.01 9.62
C ILE A 627 10.11 21.97 10.81
N MET A 628 8.93 22.57 11.00
CA MET A 628 8.66 23.47 12.12
C MET A 628 8.89 22.78 13.47
N SER A 629 8.50 21.51 13.61
CA SER A 629 8.67 20.74 14.86
C SER A 629 10.13 20.53 15.26
N LYS A 630 11.05 20.54 14.30
CA LYS A 630 12.50 20.40 14.52
C LYS A 630 13.18 21.72 14.91
N CYS A 631 12.59 22.88 14.61
CA CYS A 631 13.23 24.18 14.83
C CYS A 631 13.43 24.53 16.32
N LYS A 632 14.44 25.34 16.63
CA LYS A 632 14.82 25.67 18.01
C LYS A 632 13.74 26.37 18.81
N TYR A 633 13.07 27.38 18.23
CA TYR A 633 11.98 28.13 18.86
C TYR A 633 10.73 28.10 17.98
N ILE A 634 9.55 28.09 18.60
CA ILE A 634 8.27 28.20 17.89
C ILE A 634 7.39 29.22 18.62
N VAL A 635 6.95 30.25 17.88
CA VAL A 635 5.93 31.23 18.31
C VAL A 635 4.66 30.91 17.53
N CYS A 636 3.59 30.54 18.23
CA CYS A 636 2.36 30.09 17.58
C CYS A 636 1.09 30.39 18.40
N GLY A 637 -0.06 30.34 17.74
CA GLY A 637 -1.37 30.32 18.38
C GLY A 637 -1.81 28.90 18.76
N SER A 638 -3.09 28.74 19.09
CA SER A 638 -3.69 27.44 19.44
C SER A 638 -4.62 26.91 18.35
N GLY A 639 -4.65 25.59 18.18
CA GLY A 639 -5.44 24.90 17.16
C GLY A 639 -4.74 23.68 16.59
N ASN A 640 -5.46 22.91 15.75
CA ASN A 640 -4.97 21.64 15.19
C ASN A 640 -3.55 21.71 14.64
N CYS A 641 -3.22 22.69 13.80
CA CYS A 641 -1.88 22.76 13.22
C CYS A 641 -0.80 22.96 14.30
N SER A 642 -1.02 23.87 15.26
CA SER A 642 -0.02 24.15 16.30
C SER A 642 0.20 22.97 17.24
N ILE A 643 -0.86 22.24 17.64
CA ILE A 643 -0.69 21.05 18.49
C ILE A 643 0.09 19.96 17.75
N TRP A 644 -0.12 19.78 16.45
CA TRP A 644 0.63 18.79 15.67
C TRP A 644 2.12 19.11 15.54
N ILE A 645 2.51 20.39 15.52
CA ILE A 645 3.93 20.77 15.66
C ILE A 645 4.49 20.23 16.98
N MET A 646 3.73 20.34 18.09
CA MET A 646 4.17 19.86 19.40
C MET A 646 4.20 18.33 19.48
N LEU A 647 3.20 17.66 18.90
CA LEU A 647 3.11 16.19 18.90
C LEU A 647 4.27 15.55 18.15
N TYR A 648 4.66 16.10 17.00
CA TYR A 648 5.86 15.65 16.27
C TYR A 648 7.16 16.00 16.99
N ARG A 649 7.20 17.11 17.72
CA ARG A 649 8.35 17.50 18.53
C ARG A 649 8.53 16.63 19.78
N GLY A 650 7.42 16.10 20.32
CA GLY A 650 7.39 15.29 21.54
C GLY A 650 7.71 16.04 22.84
N ASN A 651 7.70 17.37 22.82
CA ASN A 651 7.87 18.21 24.00
C ASN A 651 7.43 19.66 23.72
N CYS A 652 7.36 20.47 24.76
CA CYS A 652 7.07 21.90 24.70
C CYS A 652 8.29 22.81 24.92
N LYS A 653 9.52 22.33 24.75
CA LYS A 653 10.70 23.18 25.02
C LYS A 653 10.83 24.31 24.00
N ASN A 654 11.09 25.54 24.47
CA ASN A 654 11.27 26.77 23.68
C ASN A 654 10.02 27.19 22.88
N ILE A 655 8.84 26.94 23.45
CA ILE A 655 7.56 27.24 22.81
C ILE A 655 6.97 28.51 23.42
N TYR A 656 6.48 29.39 22.56
CA TYR A 656 5.74 30.59 22.91
C TYR A 656 4.34 30.43 22.31
N GLN A 657 3.41 29.91 23.12
CA GLN A 657 2.05 29.63 22.70
C GLN A 657 1.11 30.74 23.15
N ASN A 658 0.36 31.34 22.22
CA ASN A 658 -0.82 32.13 22.55
C ASN A 658 -2.06 31.23 22.65
N PHE A 659 -2.69 31.24 23.82
CA PHE A 659 -3.96 30.56 24.08
C PHE A 659 -4.84 31.44 24.96
N ASN A 660 -6.07 31.74 24.50
CA ASN A 660 -7.04 32.58 25.21
C ASN A 660 -6.45 33.90 25.71
N ASN A 661 -5.77 34.65 24.83
CA ASN A 661 -5.14 35.94 25.14
C ASN A 661 -4.03 35.89 26.20
N LYS A 662 -3.52 34.70 26.49
CA LYS A 662 -2.37 34.50 27.37
C LYS A 662 -1.26 33.79 26.61
N TRP A 663 -0.04 34.28 26.82
CA TRP A 663 1.17 33.66 26.30
C TRP A 663 1.76 32.72 27.36
N TYR A 664 1.99 31.48 26.95
CA TYR A 664 2.64 30.43 27.73
C TYR A 664 4.03 30.21 27.13
N ILE A 665 5.06 30.24 27.99
CA ILE A 665 6.46 30.16 27.60
C ILE A 665 7.09 29.00 28.36
N THR A 666 7.70 28.07 27.63
CA THR A 666 8.22 26.80 28.16
C THR A 666 9.63 26.49 27.70
#